data_AF-A0A835YF94-F1
#
_entry.id   AF-A0A835YF94-F1
#
_cell.length_a   1.000
_cell.length_b   1.000
_cell.length_c   1.000
_cell.angle_alpha   90.00
_cell.angle_beta   90.00
_cell.angle_gamma   90.00
#
_symmetry.space_group_name_H-M   'P 1'
#
loop_
_entity.id
_entity.type
_entity.pdbx_description
1 polymer ?
#
loop_
_entity_poly.entity_id
_entity_poly.type
_entity_poly.pdbx_seq_one_letter_code
_entity_poly.pdbx_strand_id
1 'polypeptide(L)'
;MQGLRARGAAQHSLPLTRRSGRRTLLLPQASTRARTASNADLQGATNDAESRKHVDLYEGLKAVPSALPQHPNPAAVTPPAAAPVPADSEPAVSYLVSSRNSGNHASSNAGASGAVSSPGAAAAARRGWVKPEVLAPTGGWPQLRAAVENGADAVYFGLEVFNARARAANFTLEELPEVMAFLRARGVKGFVALNVLTFDSELEAMEGVGRAMAEAGVDAAIVQDWGVVALLRRAAPGLPIHGSTQMSITSPEGAAWVAGLGVERVVVGRELSVREIQQVRSGVPGTEVEAFVHGALCVSYSGQCFSSEAWGGRSANRGQCAQACRLPYGLLVDGIIRELGSTRYLLSPQDLMAVEQVPDLIRAGVACFKIEGRLKGPEYVSLTTQMYRKAVDAAWEAMCAEAAAEDAAAAAAGAAAGAGPRATTAAAAAAAVALTEQQRWDLEQVFARGQDGSFRGLTPGFLEGPRHQRLVRGLAPRHRGVFLGEVEAVGPRGVTLRLQAPLKRGDGVAFDAGAPEQDEPGGPVYDIAVLSDSQQQGGGGGGSGGGGGGGADNAPVQPGTRVMVSLGPQSSETLRRIAPGDRVWRTKDPALESRLRASFESVASAAARRLPVAVSVWGRAGEPLRLRLTDPEGCSVEAASGMVLQAAEKRGLEAEQVAKAVGPTLGVEALAVAGEVDVSGLDLAAGLFLPAGEIKAVRRAAVESLLAARARHRRDEGLAPERVLPGLLAEARSQPAPPSALALLEALSVTGTDAARGPDGQEEAGSSAARAGRERPAVERGVCLRVLCRSREQVDAALKVPWLKEVVVDFLEVLGLKEAVAAIRASGRRVVVATPRVLKPDEQRLWLFYLRLGADALLVRSAGMLHTLQLLGGPGARVPDVPYPIPALEGDFSLNAANAISASLLLAAPSGSPSGAAAASSSSSGSGAVGNNGSSATSDGAGAEAGPGSPSVSGSDGDGGVWRGLSRLAPTYDLHAGQLAALAAGLGPRGALLEAVAHQHLPIFHTEHCVFARFLSEGDSYKDCGHPCERHRLHLRDDKGADHLVLADMGCRNTVFNAKAQSGVFHLRDLLRAGFRTVRVELVDEAPEAVAPLLEGYRDVILGRRGPGDLWRYLSTLPDANGNAHGVDAGSLAPAQERARGAMKPTAAALKQRQEAHPPRPQTQQGQAQAQGLREREARQQGKPGAERQREREQPARAPREEQGRRPRAAQPQQKSSQGRGQGQGQGQGQAPQQRQGGGRGGGGAGTGRR
;
A
#
# COMPACT_ATOMS: atom_id res chain seq x y z
N MET A 1 0.05 -39.09 -47.07
CA MET A 1 -0.52 -39.91 -48.16
C MET A 1 -2.00 -39.59 -48.31
N GLN A 2 -2.45 -39.32 -49.55
CA GLN A 2 -3.75 -39.67 -50.19
C GLN A 2 -5.04 -39.77 -49.33
N GLY A 3 -6.22 -39.25 -49.73
CA GLY A 3 -6.63 -38.53 -50.95
C GLY A 3 -8.12 -38.08 -50.84
N LEU A 4 -8.53 -36.90 -51.31
CA LEU A 4 -8.87 -36.49 -52.69
C LEU A 4 -10.28 -36.89 -53.21
N ARG A 5 -11.21 -35.92 -53.25
CA ARG A 5 -12.31 -35.67 -54.24
C ARG A 5 -13.09 -34.43 -53.77
N ALA A 6 -13.26 -33.28 -54.45
CA ALA A 6 -13.10 -32.80 -55.84
C ALA A 6 -14.37 -32.84 -56.73
N ARG A 7 -15.01 -31.66 -56.87
CA ARG A 7 -15.94 -31.13 -57.92
C ARG A 7 -16.35 -29.71 -57.46
N GLY A 8 -16.53 -28.67 -58.28
CA GLY A 8 -16.30 -28.43 -59.72
C GLY A 8 -16.62 -26.95 -60.03
N ALA A 9 -16.05 -26.34 -61.08
CA ALA A 9 -16.09 -24.88 -61.31
C ALA A 9 -16.35 -24.48 -62.78
N ALA A 10 -16.56 -23.17 -63.02
CA ALA A 10 -16.92 -22.57 -64.32
C ALA A 10 -16.09 -21.32 -64.67
N GLN A 11 -16.60 -20.44 -65.55
CA GLN A 11 -15.87 -19.43 -66.35
C GLN A 11 -16.76 -18.18 -66.61
N HIS A 12 -16.28 -16.99 -67.02
CA HIS A 12 -14.91 -16.51 -67.29
C HIS A 12 -14.71 -15.04 -66.76
N SER A 13 -13.98 -14.04 -67.31
CA SER A 13 -13.32 -13.76 -68.61
C SER A 13 -12.08 -12.84 -68.48
N LEU A 14 -11.68 -12.14 -69.57
CA LEU A 14 -10.44 -11.35 -69.80
C LEU A 14 -10.75 -10.20 -70.84
N PRO A 15 -9.84 -9.27 -71.27
CA PRO A 15 -8.36 -9.31 -71.29
C PRO A 15 -7.55 -7.99 -71.04
N LEU A 16 -6.22 -8.07 -71.27
CA LEU A 16 -5.17 -7.04 -71.15
C LEU A 16 -4.69 -6.46 -72.50
N THR A 17 -3.94 -5.35 -72.51
CA THR A 17 -3.00 -4.96 -73.59
C THR A 17 -1.67 -4.37 -73.05
N ARG A 18 -0.61 -4.32 -73.90
CA ARG A 18 0.78 -3.87 -73.57
C ARG A 18 1.42 -3.07 -74.73
N ARG A 19 2.33 -2.12 -74.41
CA ARG A 19 3.48 -1.55 -75.18
C ARG A 19 4.38 -0.79 -74.16
N SER A 20 5.73 -0.81 -74.05
CA SER A 20 6.92 -0.77 -74.94
C SER A 20 7.15 0.57 -75.67
N GLY A 21 8.30 1.30 -75.61
CA GLY A 21 9.57 1.14 -74.86
C GLY A 21 10.82 1.65 -75.65
N ARG A 22 11.82 2.31 -75.02
CA ARG A 22 13.19 2.73 -75.50
C ARG A 22 14.02 3.19 -74.25
N ARG A 23 15.32 2.86 -74.01
CA ARG A 23 16.64 3.10 -74.68
C ARG A 23 17.13 4.58 -74.59
N THR A 24 18.39 4.96 -74.28
CA THR A 24 19.68 4.24 -74.04
C THR A 24 20.80 5.16 -73.45
N LEU A 25 21.76 4.61 -72.66
CA LEU A 25 23.21 5.00 -72.51
C LEU A 25 23.56 6.44 -71.97
N LEU A 26 24.75 6.82 -71.45
CA LEU A 26 26.08 6.16 -71.20
C LEU A 26 26.84 6.81 -69.99
N LEU A 27 28.05 6.30 -69.68
CA LEU A 27 28.98 6.64 -68.58
C LEU A 27 29.87 7.89 -68.83
N PRO A 28 30.56 8.45 -67.80
CA PRO A 28 31.96 8.05 -67.54
C PRO A 28 32.38 7.85 -66.06
N GLN A 29 33.61 7.35 -65.89
CA GLN A 29 34.38 7.03 -64.66
C GLN A 29 35.12 8.26 -64.08
N ALA A 30 35.82 8.26 -62.93
CA ALA A 30 35.80 7.51 -61.63
C ALA A 30 36.87 8.12 -60.68
N SER A 31 36.81 7.83 -59.36
CA SER A 31 37.99 7.91 -58.45
C SER A 31 37.75 7.11 -57.14
N THR A 32 38.79 6.94 -56.31
CA THR A 32 38.83 5.97 -55.19
C THR A 32 39.07 6.59 -53.80
N ARG A 33 38.71 5.82 -52.76
CA ARG A 33 39.10 5.89 -51.31
C ARG A 33 38.24 6.74 -50.35
N ALA A 34 37.36 6.01 -49.66
CA ALA A 34 37.17 5.96 -48.20
C ALA A 34 37.32 7.22 -47.32
N ARG A 35 36.25 7.55 -46.57
CA ARG A 35 36.26 7.62 -45.09
C ARG A 35 34.84 7.60 -44.50
N THR A 36 34.76 7.44 -43.18
CA THR A 36 33.55 7.41 -42.34
C THR A 36 32.86 8.77 -42.23
N ALA A 37 31.52 8.78 -42.20
CA ALA A 37 30.70 9.92 -41.78
C ALA A 37 29.50 9.40 -40.95
N SER A 38 28.96 10.25 -40.06
CA SER A 38 27.92 9.91 -39.08
C SER A 38 26.50 10.27 -39.52
N ASN A 39 25.48 9.60 -38.95
CA ASN A 39 24.07 9.96 -39.13
C ASN A 39 23.74 11.29 -38.41
N ALA A 40 24.03 12.41 -39.06
CA ALA A 40 23.72 13.75 -38.57
C ALA A 40 23.38 14.70 -39.72
N ASP A 41 22.44 14.30 -40.60
CA ASP A 41 21.91 15.14 -41.70
C ASP A 41 20.49 14.71 -42.16
N LEU A 42 19.58 14.49 -41.19
CA LEU A 42 18.13 14.32 -41.45
C LEU A 42 17.28 15.03 -40.38
N GLN A 43 17.53 16.33 -40.18
CA GLN A 43 16.61 17.23 -39.47
C GLN A 43 16.22 18.39 -40.39
N GLY A 44 14.96 18.41 -40.83
CA GLY A 44 14.46 19.26 -41.93
C GLY A 44 13.12 19.94 -41.64
N ALA A 45 13.09 20.71 -40.54
CA ALA A 45 12.14 21.81 -40.28
C ALA A 45 10.65 21.66 -40.66
N THR A 46 9.87 21.02 -39.78
CA THR A 46 8.46 21.40 -39.50
C THR A 46 8.14 21.25 -38.00
N ASN A 47 7.11 21.97 -37.53
CA ASN A 47 6.48 21.87 -36.20
C ASN A 47 7.28 22.25 -34.93
N ASP A 48 8.35 23.05 -35.05
CA ASP A 48 9.07 23.61 -33.89
C ASP A 48 8.34 24.77 -33.15
N ALA A 49 7.08 25.04 -33.52
CA ALA A 49 6.28 26.17 -33.02
C ALA A 49 5.17 25.79 -32.02
N GLU A 50 4.78 24.52 -31.94
CA GLU A 50 3.79 24.04 -30.97
C GLU A 50 4.45 23.40 -29.74
N SER A 51 5.57 22.69 -29.95
CA SER A 51 6.49 22.26 -28.89
C SER A 51 6.93 23.43 -27.99
N ARG A 52 7.23 24.60 -28.58
CA ARG A 52 7.55 25.82 -27.83
C ARG A 52 6.37 26.32 -27.00
N LYS A 53 5.14 26.31 -27.52
CA LYS A 53 3.93 26.66 -26.74
C LYS A 53 3.70 25.72 -25.55
N HIS A 54 4.04 24.43 -25.66
CA HIS A 54 3.98 23.50 -24.52
C HIS A 54 5.01 23.84 -23.45
N VAL A 55 6.24 24.21 -23.84
CA VAL A 55 7.23 24.77 -22.91
C VAL A 55 6.73 26.08 -22.30
N ASP A 56 6.18 27.01 -23.09
CA ASP A 56 5.63 28.28 -22.61
C ASP A 56 4.43 28.09 -21.65
N LEU A 57 3.64 27.02 -21.81
CA LEU A 57 2.60 26.67 -20.84
C LEU A 57 3.22 26.24 -19.49
N TYR A 58 4.28 25.43 -19.54
CA TYR A 58 4.99 24.91 -18.36
C TYR A 58 5.89 25.97 -17.68
N GLU A 59 6.50 26.89 -18.43
CA GLU A 59 7.29 28.02 -17.95
C GLU A 59 6.41 29.19 -17.50
N GLY A 60 5.34 29.49 -18.25
CA GLY A 60 4.31 30.46 -17.84
C GLY A 60 3.62 30.05 -16.55
N LEU A 61 3.41 28.74 -16.32
CA LEU A 61 2.99 28.20 -15.04
C LEU A 61 4.03 28.36 -13.92
N LYS A 62 5.31 28.64 -14.18
CA LYS A 62 6.32 28.96 -13.15
C LYS A 62 6.37 30.45 -12.80
N ALA A 63 6.10 31.35 -13.74
CA ALA A 63 6.28 32.80 -13.59
C ALA A 63 5.37 33.47 -12.52
N VAL A 64 4.34 32.79 -12.03
CA VAL A 64 3.44 33.28 -10.96
C VAL A 64 4.08 33.11 -9.56
N PRO A 65 3.84 34.01 -8.58
CA PRO A 65 4.28 33.81 -7.19
C PRO A 65 3.75 32.49 -6.57
N SER A 66 4.56 31.83 -5.73
CA SER A 66 4.22 30.52 -5.14
C SER A 66 3.44 30.57 -3.83
N ALA A 67 3.01 31.74 -3.39
CA ALA A 67 2.33 31.91 -2.12
C ALA A 67 0.83 31.60 -2.23
N LEU A 68 0.40 30.46 -1.68
CA LEU A 68 -0.90 30.42 -1.01
C LEU A 68 -0.93 31.48 0.11
N PRO A 69 -2.10 32.01 0.50
CA PRO A 69 -2.21 32.77 1.73
C PRO A 69 -1.63 31.96 2.88
N GLN A 70 -0.59 32.47 3.55
CA GLN A 70 -0.04 31.81 4.72
C GLN A 70 -1.13 31.73 5.79
N HIS A 71 -1.15 30.65 6.58
CA HIS A 71 -1.94 30.63 7.81
C HIS A 71 -1.63 31.90 8.62
N PRO A 72 -2.65 32.63 9.12
CA PRO A 72 -2.39 33.78 9.98
C PRO A 72 -1.61 33.29 11.20
N ASN A 73 -0.37 33.77 11.34
CA ASN A 73 0.49 33.42 12.45
C ASN A 73 -0.21 33.80 13.77
N PRO A 74 -0.37 32.90 14.76
CA PRO A 74 -1.11 33.17 16.00
C PRO A 74 -0.52 34.26 16.93
N ALA A 75 0.47 35.04 16.48
CA ALA A 75 1.25 35.97 17.27
C ALA A 75 1.51 37.32 16.53
N ALA A 76 0.44 38.07 16.22
CA ALA A 76 0.54 39.44 15.72
C ALA A 76 -0.74 40.29 15.96
N VAL A 77 -1.24 40.35 17.21
CA VAL A 77 -2.23 41.37 17.61
C VAL A 77 -1.60 42.26 18.68
N THR A 78 -1.24 43.48 18.30
CA THR A 78 -0.69 44.48 19.23
C THR A 78 -1.82 45.02 20.12
N PRO A 79 -1.74 44.89 21.46
CA PRO A 79 -2.79 45.39 22.35
C PRO A 79 -2.79 46.93 22.42
N PRO A 80 -3.95 47.56 22.64
CA PRO A 80 -4.03 49.00 22.91
C PRO A 80 -3.42 49.34 24.28
N ALA A 81 -2.83 50.52 24.40
CA ALA A 81 -2.23 50.99 25.66
C ALA A 81 -3.32 51.38 26.69
N ALA A 82 -3.10 51.02 27.96
CA ALA A 82 -3.93 51.40 29.09
C ALA A 82 -3.07 51.97 30.24
N ALA A 83 -3.63 52.87 31.03
CA ALA A 83 -2.92 53.65 32.05
C ALA A 83 -2.76 52.91 33.40
N PRO A 84 -1.76 53.27 34.24
CA PRO A 84 -1.47 52.57 35.48
C PRO A 84 -2.34 53.01 36.67
N VAL A 85 -2.71 52.05 37.52
CA VAL A 85 -3.42 52.21 38.81
C VAL A 85 -2.77 51.23 39.81
N PRO A 86 -2.57 51.57 41.10
CA PRO A 86 -1.59 50.89 41.96
C PRO A 86 -2.06 49.59 42.62
N ALA A 87 -1.13 48.90 43.28
CA ALA A 87 -1.31 47.61 43.93
C ALA A 87 -1.87 47.70 45.36
N ASP A 88 -2.58 46.65 45.80
CA ASP A 88 -2.34 45.98 47.08
C ASP A 88 -3.08 44.62 47.21
N SER A 89 -2.46 43.71 47.98
CA SER A 89 -2.94 42.41 48.51
C SER A 89 -3.47 41.26 47.60
N GLU A 90 -3.22 40.04 48.12
CA GLU A 90 -3.57 38.69 47.61
C GLU A 90 -5.08 38.32 47.70
N PRO A 91 -5.57 37.19 47.11
CA PRO A 91 -4.84 36.00 46.64
C PRO A 91 -5.11 35.55 45.19
N ALA A 92 -4.22 34.69 44.67
CA ALA A 92 -4.28 34.17 43.31
C ALA A 92 -5.06 32.84 43.19
N VAL A 93 -5.97 32.76 42.22
CA VAL A 93 -6.56 31.51 41.71
C VAL A 93 -6.29 31.44 40.20
N SER A 94 -5.33 30.62 39.78
CA SER A 94 -4.97 30.46 38.37
C SER A 94 -5.72 29.28 37.74
N TYR A 95 -6.42 29.52 36.64
CA TYR A 95 -7.04 28.46 35.85
C TYR A 95 -6.06 27.95 34.79
N LEU A 96 -5.75 26.65 34.86
CA LEU A 96 -4.90 25.94 33.91
C LEU A 96 -5.65 25.68 32.59
N VAL A 97 -5.05 26.07 31.47
CA VAL A 97 -5.48 25.63 30.13
C VAL A 97 -4.73 24.36 29.76
N SER A 98 -5.42 23.22 29.70
CA SER A 98 -4.78 21.91 29.47
C SER A 98 -4.57 21.61 27.98
N SER A 99 -3.34 21.76 27.49
CA SER A 99 -2.92 21.16 26.22
C SER A 99 -2.58 19.67 26.43
N ARG A 100 -3.42 18.76 25.92
CA ARG A 100 -3.11 17.33 25.91
C ARG A 100 -2.23 17.00 24.71
N ASN A 101 -0.92 17.04 24.94
CA ASN A 101 0.10 16.58 24.00
C ASN A 101 0.64 15.22 24.50
N SER A 102 0.27 14.12 23.83
CA SER A 102 0.62 12.77 24.30
C SER A 102 2.10 12.44 24.10
N GLY A 103 2.78 12.08 25.18
CA GLY A 103 3.88 11.10 25.12
C GLY A 103 5.31 11.59 24.86
N ASN A 104 5.61 12.90 24.88
CA ASN A 104 7.01 13.37 24.94
C ASN A 104 7.23 14.28 26.16
N HIS A 105 7.51 13.67 27.31
CA HIS A 105 7.60 14.36 28.60
C HIS A 105 8.92 15.13 28.77
N ALA A 106 8.93 16.38 28.29
CA ALA A 106 9.83 17.40 28.82
C ALA A 106 9.39 17.82 30.24
N SER A 107 9.70 17.00 31.25
CA SER A 107 9.44 17.35 32.65
C SER A 107 10.43 18.40 33.14
N SER A 108 9.91 19.53 33.63
CA SER A 108 10.71 20.56 34.28
C SER A 108 11.22 20.06 35.64
N ASN A 109 12.39 19.42 35.66
CA ASN A 109 12.93 18.82 36.88
C ASN A 109 14.31 19.40 37.21
N ALA A 110 14.34 20.41 38.09
CA ALA A 110 15.57 20.93 38.66
C ALA A 110 16.13 19.90 39.65
N GLY A 111 17.06 19.06 39.19
CA GLY A 111 17.64 17.97 40.01
C GLY A 111 17.55 16.56 39.39
N ALA A 112 17.62 16.43 38.06
CA ALA A 112 17.81 15.14 37.40
C ALA A 112 19.04 15.18 36.47
N SER A 113 20.08 14.41 36.79
CA SER A 113 21.37 14.46 36.09
C SER A 113 21.44 13.51 34.88
N GLY A 114 21.51 14.09 33.68
CA GLY A 114 22.45 13.58 32.67
C GLY A 114 21.98 12.52 31.68
N ALA A 115 20.83 12.70 31.00
CA ALA A 115 20.70 12.20 29.63
C ALA A 115 21.28 13.25 28.66
N VAL A 116 22.62 13.39 28.63
CA VAL A 116 23.30 14.43 27.84
C VAL A 116 23.20 14.10 26.35
N SER A 117 22.34 14.81 25.62
CA SER A 117 22.35 14.78 24.16
C SER A 117 23.68 15.34 23.66
N SER A 118 24.33 14.64 22.72
CA SER A 118 25.64 15.06 22.23
C SER A 118 25.54 16.42 21.52
N PRO A 119 26.60 17.24 21.52
CA PRO A 119 26.57 18.54 20.84
C PRO A 119 26.16 18.45 19.36
N GLY A 120 26.55 17.37 18.67
CA GLY A 120 26.13 17.07 17.29
C GLY A 120 24.68 16.63 17.15
N ALA A 121 24.10 15.92 18.13
CA ALA A 121 22.67 15.61 18.15
C ALA A 121 21.84 16.88 18.37
N ALA A 122 22.27 17.78 19.26
CA ALA A 122 21.66 19.09 19.45
C ALA A 122 21.79 19.98 18.19
N ALA A 123 22.93 19.93 17.49
CA ALA A 123 23.14 20.66 16.23
C ALA A 123 22.29 20.10 15.07
N ALA A 124 22.07 18.79 15.01
CA ALA A 124 21.16 18.15 14.05
C ALA A 124 19.69 18.50 14.35
N ALA A 125 19.28 18.50 15.63
CA ALA A 125 17.95 18.92 16.05
C ALA A 125 17.67 20.40 15.71
N ARG A 126 18.66 21.30 15.87
CA ARG A 126 18.59 22.70 15.40
C ARG A 126 18.34 22.83 13.89
N ARG A 127 18.75 21.84 13.09
CA ARG A 127 18.53 21.76 11.63
C ARG A 127 17.21 21.07 11.25
N GLY A 128 16.39 20.67 12.24
CA GLY A 128 15.13 19.95 12.02
C GLY A 128 15.32 18.48 11.61
N TRP A 129 16.53 17.93 11.74
CA TRP A 129 16.83 16.53 11.40
C TRP A 129 16.46 15.60 12.56
N VAL A 130 15.96 14.41 12.21
CA VAL A 130 15.59 13.34 13.16
C VAL A 130 16.27 12.05 12.69
N LYS A 131 16.77 11.23 13.62
CA LYS A 131 17.35 9.92 13.29
C LYS A 131 16.21 8.97 12.89
N PRO A 132 16.15 8.45 11.65
CA PRO A 132 15.00 7.67 11.21
C PRO A 132 14.90 6.32 11.93
N GLU A 133 13.67 5.91 12.25
CA GLU A 133 13.37 4.54 12.67
C GLU A 133 13.62 3.56 11.52
N VAL A 134 14.28 2.43 11.78
CA VAL A 134 14.33 1.31 10.83
C VAL A 134 13.12 0.40 11.06
N LEU A 135 12.14 0.48 10.14
CA LEU A 135 10.88 -0.26 10.19
C LEU A 135 10.92 -1.51 9.30
N ALA A 136 11.03 -2.67 9.95
CA ALA A 136 11.19 -3.96 9.30
C ALA A 136 9.85 -4.70 9.06
N PRO A 137 9.72 -5.48 7.96
CA PRO A 137 8.50 -6.20 7.62
C PRO A 137 8.46 -7.57 8.30
N THR A 138 7.39 -7.85 9.04
CA THR A 138 7.21 -9.15 9.71
C THR A 138 5.98 -9.87 9.15
N GLY A 139 6.19 -11.12 8.73
CA GLY A 139 5.16 -11.98 8.13
C GLY A 139 4.72 -13.14 9.03
N GLY A 140 5.36 -13.28 10.19
CA GLY A 140 5.25 -14.38 11.16
C GLY A 140 6.45 -14.38 12.12
N TRP A 141 6.47 -15.32 13.07
CA TRP A 141 7.50 -15.43 14.12
C TRP A 141 8.97 -15.49 13.63
N PRO A 142 9.34 -16.21 12.56
CA PRO A 142 10.72 -16.24 12.09
C PRO A 142 11.22 -14.85 11.63
N GLN A 143 10.39 -14.13 10.88
CA GLN A 143 10.69 -12.77 10.42
C GLN A 143 10.72 -11.78 11.59
N LEU A 144 9.86 -11.97 12.60
CA LEU A 144 9.85 -11.15 13.82
C LEU A 144 11.19 -11.22 14.55
N ARG A 145 11.71 -12.44 14.78
CA ARG A 145 13.03 -12.65 15.40
C ARG A 145 14.15 -12.09 14.53
N ALA A 146 14.12 -12.36 13.22
CA ALA A 146 15.10 -11.86 12.26
C ALA A 146 15.21 -10.33 12.22
N ALA A 147 14.07 -9.61 12.26
CA ALA A 147 14.03 -8.15 12.31
C ALA A 147 14.62 -7.60 13.62
N VAL A 148 14.15 -8.13 14.76
CA VAL A 148 14.48 -7.62 16.09
C VAL A 148 15.97 -7.81 16.42
N GLU A 149 16.50 -9.01 16.19
CA GLU A 149 17.91 -9.32 16.49
C GLU A 149 18.90 -8.71 15.48
N ASN A 150 18.43 -8.23 14.30
CA ASN A 150 19.26 -7.48 13.33
C ASN A 150 19.04 -5.95 13.38
N GLY A 151 18.41 -5.44 14.45
CA GLY A 151 18.46 -4.02 14.79
C GLY A 151 17.24 -3.17 14.42
N ALA A 152 16.09 -3.77 14.06
CA ALA A 152 14.87 -3.00 13.80
C ALA A 152 14.42 -2.19 15.03
N ASP A 153 14.05 -0.92 14.84
CA ASP A 153 13.48 -0.07 15.90
C ASP A 153 11.97 -0.27 16.01
N ALA A 154 11.35 -0.62 14.88
CA ALA A 154 9.95 -0.96 14.76
C ALA A 154 9.75 -2.12 13.78
N VAL A 155 8.66 -2.86 13.94
CA VAL A 155 8.20 -3.88 12.99
C VAL A 155 6.78 -3.60 12.54
N TYR A 156 6.42 -3.98 11.31
CA TYR A 156 5.03 -3.98 10.87
C TYR A 156 4.56 -5.32 10.32
N PHE A 157 3.42 -5.77 10.81
CA PHE A 157 2.77 -7.03 10.44
C PHE A 157 1.31 -6.81 10.02
N GLY A 158 0.66 -7.87 9.57
CA GLY A 158 -0.79 -7.95 9.43
C GLY A 158 -1.35 -9.01 10.36
N LEU A 159 -2.62 -8.88 10.72
CA LEU A 159 -3.39 -9.96 11.34
C LEU A 159 -3.90 -10.94 10.26
N GLU A 160 -4.66 -11.96 10.62
CA GLU A 160 -5.29 -12.86 9.64
C GLU A 160 -6.27 -12.14 8.68
N VAL A 161 -6.77 -10.96 9.07
CA VAL A 161 -7.76 -10.12 8.38
C VAL A 161 -7.23 -8.72 8.02
N PHE A 162 -8.00 -7.97 7.22
CA PHE A 162 -7.87 -6.51 6.97
C PHE A 162 -6.50 -5.95 6.56
N ASN A 163 -5.65 -6.70 5.85
CA ASN A 163 -4.32 -6.22 5.44
C ASN A 163 -3.96 -6.55 3.99
N ALA A 164 -3.15 -5.68 3.36
CA ALA A 164 -2.81 -5.80 1.94
C ALA A 164 -1.87 -6.97 1.57
N ARG A 165 -1.70 -7.99 2.43
CA ARG A 165 -0.77 -9.12 2.25
C ARG A 165 -1.37 -10.46 2.72
N ALA A 166 -2.62 -10.74 2.37
CA ALA A 166 -3.36 -11.95 2.76
C ALA A 166 -2.66 -13.32 2.52
N ARG A 167 -1.61 -13.38 1.68
CA ARG A 167 -0.78 -14.59 1.44
C ARG A 167 0.44 -14.75 2.37
N ALA A 168 0.66 -13.82 3.30
CA ALA A 168 1.58 -14.01 4.42
C ALA A 168 1.00 -15.03 5.43
N ALA A 169 1.83 -15.54 6.34
CA ALA A 169 1.32 -16.33 7.46
C ALA A 169 0.47 -15.44 8.39
N ASN A 170 0.95 -14.21 8.66
CA ASN A 170 0.36 -13.26 9.59
C ASN A 170 0.24 -13.82 11.02
N PHE A 171 -0.22 -12.99 11.96
CA PHE A 171 -0.52 -13.41 13.32
C PHE A 171 -2.05 -13.48 13.54
N THR A 172 -2.50 -14.32 14.46
CA THR A 172 -3.90 -14.31 14.90
C THR A 172 -4.15 -13.17 15.91
N LEU A 173 -5.41 -12.95 16.28
CA LEU A 173 -5.75 -11.92 17.28
C LEU A 173 -5.33 -12.36 18.71
N GLU A 174 -5.32 -13.67 18.94
CA GLU A 174 -4.94 -14.34 20.17
C GLU A 174 -3.40 -14.34 20.38
N GLU A 175 -2.61 -14.39 19.30
CA GLU A 175 -1.15 -14.22 19.36
C GLU A 175 -0.72 -12.77 19.67
N LEU A 176 -1.57 -11.78 19.38
CA LEU A 176 -1.21 -10.36 19.41
C LEU A 176 -0.63 -9.89 20.77
N PRO A 177 -1.17 -10.27 21.94
CA PRO A 177 -0.58 -9.91 23.22
C PRO A 177 0.83 -10.48 23.44
N GLU A 178 1.12 -11.69 22.95
CA GLU A 178 2.45 -12.31 23.04
C GLU A 178 3.46 -11.59 22.13
N VAL A 179 3.06 -11.31 20.88
CA VAL A 179 3.88 -10.56 19.91
C VAL A 179 4.25 -9.19 20.46
N MET A 180 3.28 -8.45 21.02
CA MET A 180 3.53 -7.12 21.57
C MET A 180 4.33 -7.16 22.89
N ALA A 181 4.22 -8.23 23.69
CA ALA A 181 5.07 -8.44 24.86
C ALA A 181 6.53 -8.75 24.49
N PHE A 182 6.75 -9.63 23.50
CA PHE A 182 8.08 -9.96 22.97
C PHE A 182 8.83 -8.72 22.45
N LEU A 183 8.11 -7.83 21.76
CA LEU A 183 8.61 -6.58 21.20
C LEU A 183 8.94 -5.54 22.30
N ARG A 184 8.01 -5.26 23.21
CA ARG A 184 8.21 -4.31 24.31
C ARG A 184 9.39 -4.66 25.21
N ALA A 185 9.63 -5.96 25.44
CA ALA A 185 10.75 -6.43 26.26
C ALA A 185 12.13 -6.08 25.66
N ARG A 186 12.23 -5.82 24.35
CA ARG A 186 13.48 -5.53 23.61
C ARG A 186 13.59 -4.09 23.08
N GLY A 187 12.67 -3.21 23.48
CA GLY A 187 12.62 -1.83 22.99
C GLY A 187 12.41 -1.75 21.46
N VAL A 188 11.41 -2.46 20.95
CA VAL A 188 10.98 -2.43 19.55
C VAL A 188 9.48 -2.14 19.49
N LYS A 189 9.04 -1.23 18.62
CA LYS A 189 7.62 -0.91 18.40
C LYS A 189 6.96 -1.93 17.47
N GLY A 190 5.69 -2.26 17.69
CA GLY A 190 4.89 -3.13 16.82
C GLY A 190 3.70 -2.40 16.19
N PHE A 191 3.72 -2.25 14.87
CA PHE A 191 2.65 -1.61 14.10
C PHE A 191 1.78 -2.65 13.36
N VAL A 192 0.46 -2.60 13.54
CA VAL A 192 -0.48 -3.48 12.83
C VAL A 192 -1.04 -2.75 11.62
N ALA A 193 -0.96 -3.35 10.44
CA ALA A 193 -1.56 -2.75 9.24
C ALA A 193 -3.01 -3.19 9.05
N LEU A 194 -3.92 -2.22 9.15
CA LEU A 194 -5.32 -2.28 8.72
C LEU A 194 -5.44 -1.63 7.34
N ASN A 195 -4.54 -2.01 6.44
CA ASN A 195 -4.24 -1.29 5.20
C ASN A 195 -5.04 -1.82 4.00
N VAL A 196 -6.37 -1.82 4.13
CA VAL A 196 -7.32 -2.16 3.07
C VAL A 196 -8.55 -1.24 3.12
N LEU A 197 -9.30 -1.20 2.02
CA LEU A 197 -10.67 -0.69 2.01
C LEU A 197 -11.60 -1.62 2.80
N THR A 198 -12.52 -1.06 3.58
CA THR A 198 -13.44 -1.81 4.45
C THR A 198 -14.88 -1.52 4.04
N PHE A 199 -15.69 -2.56 3.87
CA PHE A 199 -17.09 -2.45 3.45
C PHE A 199 -18.04 -2.32 4.66
N ASP A 200 -19.25 -1.79 4.47
CA ASP A 200 -20.27 -1.60 5.53
C ASP A 200 -20.46 -2.85 6.41
N SER A 201 -20.54 -4.04 5.79
CA SER A 201 -20.72 -5.33 6.46
C SER A 201 -19.52 -5.82 7.28
N GLU A 202 -18.38 -5.14 7.20
CA GLU A 202 -17.12 -5.51 7.86
C GLU A 202 -16.77 -4.57 9.03
N LEU A 203 -17.43 -3.42 9.14
CA LEU A 203 -17.10 -2.39 10.12
C LEU A 203 -17.21 -2.87 11.58
N GLU A 204 -18.15 -3.76 11.90
CA GLU A 204 -18.30 -4.30 13.27
C GLU A 204 -17.12 -5.20 13.68
N ALA A 205 -16.60 -5.97 12.72
CA ALA A 205 -15.40 -6.78 12.92
C ALA A 205 -14.14 -5.90 12.97
N MET A 206 -14.08 -4.84 12.15
CA MET A 206 -13.01 -3.84 12.21
C MET A 206 -12.96 -3.12 13.57
N GLU A 207 -14.11 -2.73 14.13
CA GLU A 207 -14.18 -2.15 15.47
C GLU A 207 -13.66 -3.12 16.55
N GLY A 208 -14.03 -4.40 16.46
CA GLY A 208 -13.54 -5.44 17.38
C GLY A 208 -12.03 -5.64 17.29
N VAL A 209 -11.47 -5.67 16.08
CA VAL A 209 -10.02 -5.74 15.84
C VAL A 209 -9.31 -4.50 16.38
N GLY A 210 -9.84 -3.29 16.13
CA GLY A 210 -9.28 -2.04 16.62
C GLY A 210 -9.22 -1.95 18.14
N ARG A 211 -10.29 -2.41 18.82
CA ARG A 211 -10.33 -2.51 20.29
C ARG A 211 -9.28 -3.48 20.82
N ALA A 212 -9.25 -4.72 20.32
CA ALA A 212 -8.28 -5.73 20.73
C ALA A 212 -6.82 -5.31 20.45
N MET A 213 -6.57 -4.53 19.41
CA MET A 213 -5.25 -3.92 19.13
C MET A 213 -4.84 -2.93 20.23
N ALA A 214 -5.75 -2.05 20.68
CA ALA A 214 -5.46 -1.13 21.79
C ALA A 214 -5.34 -1.88 23.14
N GLU A 215 -6.16 -2.90 23.39
CA GLU A 215 -6.05 -3.76 24.59
C GLU A 215 -4.71 -4.50 24.66
N ALA A 216 -4.20 -4.98 23.53
CA ALA A 216 -2.86 -5.54 23.39
C ALA A 216 -1.74 -4.48 23.39
N GLY A 217 -2.08 -3.19 23.36
CA GLY A 217 -1.15 -2.06 23.32
C GLY A 217 -0.33 -2.02 22.04
N VAL A 218 -0.95 -2.18 20.87
CA VAL A 218 -0.29 -1.96 19.56
C VAL A 218 0.21 -0.52 19.47
N ASP A 219 1.46 -0.33 19.02
CA ASP A 219 2.10 0.99 19.01
C ASP A 219 1.53 1.94 17.95
N ALA A 220 0.98 1.41 16.84
CA ALA A 220 0.21 2.17 15.85
C ALA A 220 -0.60 1.27 14.91
N ALA A 221 -1.74 1.77 14.43
CA ALA A 221 -2.51 1.20 13.33
C ALA A 221 -2.15 1.87 11.99
N ILE A 222 -1.72 1.10 10.98
CA ILE A 222 -1.44 1.61 9.63
C ILE A 222 -2.68 1.42 8.76
N VAL A 223 -3.46 2.48 8.56
CA VAL A 223 -4.84 2.44 8.03
C VAL A 223 -4.92 2.98 6.58
N GLN A 224 -5.81 2.43 5.75
CA GLN A 224 -6.14 3.01 4.43
C GLN A 224 -7.50 3.75 4.44
N ASP A 225 -8.52 3.13 5.03
CA ASP A 225 -9.92 3.56 4.90
C ASP A 225 -10.26 4.73 5.83
N TRP A 226 -10.85 5.81 5.30
CA TRP A 226 -11.05 7.05 6.05
C TRP A 226 -12.13 6.90 7.14
N GLY A 227 -13.15 6.10 6.86
CA GLY A 227 -14.18 5.69 7.83
C GLY A 227 -13.61 4.83 8.94
N VAL A 228 -12.56 4.05 8.66
CA VAL A 228 -11.82 3.30 9.70
C VAL A 228 -10.96 4.23 10.56
N VAL A 229 -10.37 5.29 10.02
CA VAL A 229 -9.70 6.33 10.84
C VAL A 229 -10.70 6.97 11.83
N ALA A 230 -11.88 7.37 11.35
CA ALA A 230 -12.93 7.95 12.19
C ALA A 230 -13.52 6.96 13.21
N LEU A 231 -13.66 5.68 12.84
CA LEU A 231 -14.08 4.60 13.74
C LEU A 231 -13.07 4.38 14.85
N LEU A 232 -11.78 4.25 14.52
CA LEU A 232 -10.72 4.00 15.51
C LEU A 232 -10.54 5.19 16.45
N ARG A 233 -10.55 6.44 15.95
CA ARG A 233 -10.46 7.64 16.81
C ARG A 233 -11.62 7.79 17.80
N ARG A 234 -12.77 7.14 17.58
CA ARG A 234 -13.87 7.07 18.55
C ARG A 234 -13.83 5.81 19.43
N ALA A 235 -13.44 4.66 18.90
CA ALA A 235 -13.42 3.39 19.64
C ALA A 235 -12.21 3.26 20.58
N ALA A 236 -11.05 3.75 20.14
CA ALA A 236 -9.75 3.69 20.81
C ALA A 236 -8.97 5.00 20.53
N PRO A 237 -9.38 6.15 21.09
CA PRO A 237 -8.80 7.46 20.80
C PRO A 237 -7.26 7.52 20.96
N GLY A 238 -6.72 6.84 21.98
CA GLY A 238 -5.29 6.72 22.28
C GLY A 238 -4.54 5.60 21.55
N LEU A 239 -5.09 5.06 20.44
CA LEU A 239 -4.36 4.20 19.52
C LEU A 239 -3.79 5.07 18.38
N PRO A 240 -2.45 5.23 18.26
CA PRO A 240 -1.87 6.04 17.19
C PRO A 240 -2.24 5.53 15.80
N ILE A 241 -2.50 6.46 14.87
CA ILE A 241 -2.89 6.13 13.49
C ILE A 241 -1.86 6.66 12.50
N HIS A 242 -1.36 5.76 11.66
CA HIS A 242 -0.46 6.03 10.55
C HIS A 242 -1.21 5.90 9.22
N GLY A 243 -1.17 6.94 8.38
CA GLY A 243 -1.84 6.96 7.08
C GLY A 243 -1.08 6.15 6.03
N SER A 244 -1.69 5.05 5.55
CA SER A 244 -1.07 4.14 4.58
C SER A 244 -0.76 4.80 3.24
N THR A 245 0.29 4.35 2.57
CA THR A 245 0.61 4.69 1.16
C THR A 245 -0.56 4.39 0.20
N GLN A 246 -1.47 3.48 0.58
CA GLN A 246 -2.71 3.20 -0.16
C GLN A 246 -3.80 4.29 -0.03
N MET A 247 -3.57 5.35 0.76
CA MET A 247 -4.33 6.61 0.70
C MET A 247 -3.84 7.52 -0.43
N SER A 248 -2.89 7.06 -1.27
CA SER A 248 -2.33 7.78 -2.42
C SER A 248 -1.65 9.12 -2.07
N ILE A 249 -1.04 9.20 -0.88
CA ILE A 249 -0.41 10.42 -0.33
C ILE A 249 0.83 10.79 -1.16
N THR A 250 0.65 11.78 -2.04
CA THR A 250 1.60 12.15 -3.10
C THR A 250 1.92 13.65 -3.13
N SER A 251 1.17 14.46 -2.39
CA SER A 251 1.26 15.93 -2.35
C SER A 251 1.23 16.45 -0.91
N PRO A 252 1.77 17.65 -0.62
CA PRO A 252 1.70 18.27 0.71
C PRO A 252 0.25 18.43 1.20
N GLU A 253 -0.68 18.78 0.30
CA GLU A 253 -2.09 18.98 0.61
C GLU A 253 -2.82 17.64 0.85
N GLY A 254 -2.40 16.58 0.14
CA GLY A 254 -2.88 15.23 0.42
C GLY A 254 -2.39 14.70 1.77
N ALA A 255 -1.19 15.08 2.20
CA ALA A 255 -0.68 14.78 3.54
C ALA A 255 -1.41 15.61 4.61
N ALA A 256 -1.63 16.90 4.38
CA ALA A 256 -2.34 17.80 5.30
C ALA A 256 -3.81 17.39 5.51
N TRP A 257 -4.50 16.98 4.45
CA TRP A 257 -5.84 16.37 4.53
C TRP A 257 -5.86 15.17 5.47
N VAL A 258 -4.95 14.21 5.26
CA VAL A 258 -4.87 12.99 6.07
C VAL A 258 -4.47 13.28 7.52
N ALA A 259 -3.52 14.20 7.75
CA ALA A 259 -3.16 14.67 9.09
C ALA A 259 -4.37 15.29 9.82
N GLY A 260 -5.21 16.05 9.11
CA GLY A 260 -6.45 16.64 9.62
C GLY A 260 -7.52 15.62 10.06
N LEU A 261 -7.42 14.35 9.65
CA LEU A 261 -8.25 13.25 10.16
C LEU A 261 -7.73 12.70 11.52
N GLY A 262 -6.69 13.31 12.10
CA GLY A 262 -5.98 12.79 13.25
C GLY A 262 -5.06 11.64 12.86
N VAL A 263 -4.09 11.90 11.98
CA VAL A 263 -3.01 10.97 11.61
C VAL A 263 -1.66 11.56 12.00
N GLU A 264 -0.88 10.79 12.75
CA GLU A 264 0.38 11.25 13.37
C GLU A 264 1.59 11.04 12.43
N ARG A 265 1.50 10.05 11.53
CA ARG A 265 2.52 9.70 10.55
C ARG A 265 1.90 9.36 9.19
N VAL A 266 2.40 9.95 8.11
CA VAL A 266 1.97 9.65 6.73
C VAL A 266 3.02 8.83 5.98
N VAL A 267 2.59 7.72 5.39
CA VAL A 267 3.43 6.87 4.54
C VAL A 267 3.25 7.33 3.09
N VAL A 268 4.26 7.98 2.54
CA VAL A 268 4.17 8.62 1.21
C VAL A 268 4.14 7.60 0.06
N GLY A 269 3.80 8.07 -1.14
CA GLY A 269 3.97 7.35 -2.40
C GLY A 269 5.43 6.91 -2.62
N ARG A 270 5.59 5.80 -3.34
CA ARG A 270 6.90 5.25 -3.76
C ARG A 270 7.41 5.91 -5.05
N GLU A 271 6.55 6.71 -5.64
CA GLU A 271 6.66 7.43 -6.90
C GLU A 271 7.23 8.85 -6.69
N LEU A 272 7.59 9.22 -5.45
CA LEU A 272 8.17 10.52 -5.11
C LEU A 272 9.71 10.48 -5.08
N SER A 273 10.32 11.55 -5.59
CA SER A 273 11.74 11.85 -5.41
C SER A 273 12.06 12.40 -4.02
N VAL A 274 13.33 12.39 -3.60
CA VAL A 274 13.75 12.93 -2.29
C VAL A 274 13.34 14.41 -2.13
N ARG A 275 13.41 15.20 -3.21
CA ARG A 275 12.92 16.58 -3.25
C ARG A 275 11.42 16.67 -2.99
N GLU A 276 10.63 15.83 -3.65
CA GLU A 276 9.18 15.81 -3.48
C GLU A 276 8.78 15.35 -2.06
N ILE A 277 9.50 14.37 -1.50
CA ILE A 277 9.34 13.92 -0.10
C ILE A 277 9.64 15.06 0.88
N GLN A 278 10.71 15.83 0.65
CA GLN A 278 11.05 17.00 1.45
C GLN A 278 9.94 18.06 1.39
N GLN A 279 9.38 18.34 0.20
CA GLN A 279 8.27 19.28 0.03
C GLN A 279 7.00 18.82 0.76
N VAL A 280 6.68 17.52 0.76
CA VAL A 280 5.60 16.95 1.58
C VAL A 280 5.89 17.17 3.06
N ARG A 281 7.10 16.84 3.56
CA ARG A 281 7.48 17.02 4.96
C ARG A 281 7.41 18.48 5.41
N SER A 282 7.81 19.44 4.57
CA SER A 282 7.69 20.87 4.85
C SER A 282 6.24 21.36 4.91
N GLY A 283 5.30 20.72 4.20
CA GLY A 283 3.87 21.06 4.25
C GLY A 283 3.13 20.53 5.47
N VAL A 284 3.65 19.49 6.15
CA VAL A 284 3.06 18.93 7.38
C VAL A 284 4.09 18.89 8.54
N PRO A 285 4.54 20.05 9.05
CA PRO A 285 5.61 20.10 10.06
C PRO A 285 5.28 19.34 11.35
N GLY A 286 4.00 19.26 11.74
CA GLY A 286 3.51 18.50 12.89
C GLY A 286 3.24 17.01 12.66
N THR A 287 3.48 16.47 11.46
CA THR A 287 3.19 15.07 11.10
C THR A 287 4.45 14.37 10.62
N GLU A 288 4.73 13.17 11.12
CA GLU A 288 5.89 12.39 10.69
C GLU A 288 5.74 11.90 9.24
N VAL A 289 6.85 11.81 8.50
CA VAL A 289 6.88 11.27 7.13
C VAL A 289 7.64 9.94 7.13
N GLU A 290 7.02 8.91 6.55
CA GLU A 290 7.55 7.55 6.42
C GLU A 290 7.71 7.19 4.95
N ALA A 291 8.93 6.81 4.54
CA ALA A 291 9.26 6.47 3.16
C ALA A 291 9.60 4.99 3.02
N PHE A 292 9.21 4.38 1.89
CA PHE A 292 9.76 3.06 1.52
C PHE A 292 11.21 3.23 1.05
N VAL A 293 12.12 2.41 1.58
CA VAL A 293 13.55 2.45 1.25
C VAL A 293 14.04 1.19 0.53
N HIS A 294 13.29 0.08 0.61
CA HIS A 294 13.74 -1.20 0.04
C HIS A 294 12.58 -2.12 -0.39
N GLY A 295 12.86 -2.96 -1.39
CA GLY A 295 12.00 -4.08 -1.78
C GLY A 295 11.07 -3.78 -2.96
N ALA A 296 9.92 -4.48 -3.02
CA ALA A 296 9.13 -4.57 -4.25
C ALA A 296 8.46 -3.26 -4.65
N LEU A 297 8.94 -2.61 -5.72
CA LEU A 297 8.22 -1.52 -6.37
C LEU A 297 6.91 -2.02 -6.97
N CYS A 298 5.84 -1.27 -6.68
CA CYS A 298 4.62 -1.33 -7.46
C CYS A 298 4.85 -0.51 -8.75
N VAL A 299 4.21 -0.89 -9.86
CA VAL A 299 4.16 0.00 -11.04
C VAL A 299 3.03 1.02 -10.92
N SER A 300 1.96 0.65 -10.22
CA SER A 300 0.75 1.45 -10.06
C SER A 300 0.74 2.16 -8.73
N TYR A 301 0.27 3.40 -8.73
CA TYR A 301 0.03 4.19 -7.53
C TYR A 301 -0.76 3.40 -6.48
N SER A 302 -0.28 3.46 -5.24
CA SER A 302 -0.84 2.66 -4.15
C SER A 302 -2.27 3.09 -3.82
N GLY A 303 -3.19 2.12 -3.80
CA GLY A 303 -4.64 2.34 -3.64
C GLY A 303 -5.41 2.60 -4.94
N GLN A 304 -4.76 2.53 -6.11
CA GLN A 304 -5.35 2.88 -7.43
C GLN A 304 -5.14 1.77 -8.49
N CYS A 305 -5.24 0.49 -8.10
CA CYS A 305 -4.88 -0.65 -8.97
C CYS A 305 -6.04 -1.65 -9.11
N PHE A 306 -6.83 -1.52 -10.19
CA PHE A 306 -8.03 -2.34 -10.39
C PHE A 306 -7.78 -3.61 -11.23
N SER A 307 -6.53 -3.87 -11.67
CA SER A 307 -6.15 -5.03 -12.51
C SER A 307 -6.55 -6.40 -11.98
N SER A 308 -6.63 -6.58 -10.66
CA SER A 308 -7.00 -7.87 -10.07
C SER A 308 -8.51 -8.03 -9.95
N GLU A 309 -9.26 -6.93 -9.86
CA GLU A 309 -10.72 -6.93 -9.76
C GLU A 309 -11.38 -7.01 -11.14
N ALA A 310 -10.80 -6.35 -12.14
CA ALA A 310 -11.22 -6.44 -13.54
C ALA A 310 -11.23 -7.88 -14.11
N TRP A 311 -10.54 -8.82 -13.45
CA TRP A 311 -10.46 -10.24 -13.83
C TRP A 311 -11.11 -11.18 -12.78
N GLY A 312 -11.90 -10.64 -11.86
CA GLY A 312 -12.88 -11.36 -11.04
C GLY A 312 -12.41 -11.88 -9.67
N GLY A 313 -12.99 -11.31 -8.61
CA GLY A 313 -13.02 -11.88 -7.26
C GLY A 313 -11.71 -11.76 -6.48
N ARG A 314 -10.92 -10.71 -6.74
CA ARG A 314 -9.62 -10.45 -6.11
C ARG A 314 -9.28 -8.95 -6.11
N SER A 315 -9.65 -8.20 -5.08
CA SER A 315 -9.21 -6.80 -5.01
C SER A 315 -7.71 -6.70 -4.72
N ALA A 316 -6.98 -5.90 -5.49
CA ALA A 316 -5.58 -5.59 -5.19
C ALA A 316 -5.47 -4.61 -4.01
N ASN A 317 -6.41 -3.66 -3.92
CA ASN A 317 -6.51 -2.70 -2.83
C ASN A 317 -6.82 -3.40 -1.48
N ARG A 318 -7.53 -4.55 -1.52
CA ARG A 318 -7.79 -5.42 -0.35
C ARG A 318 -6.81 -6.58 -0.21
N GLY A 319 -5.62 -6.46 -0.81
CA GLY A 319 -4.49 -7.36 -0.54
C GLY A 319 -4.45 -8.68 -1.31
N GLN A 320 -5.41 -8.92 -2.20
CA GLN A 320 -5.45 -10.10 -3.06
C GLN A 320 -4.70 -9.93 -4.39
N CYS A 321 -3.87 -8.89 -4.54
CA CYS A 321 -3.16 -8.53 -5.78
C CYS A 321 -2.61 -9.73 -6.58
N ALA A 322 -3.02 -9.81 -7.85
CA ALA A 322 -2.62 -10.86 -8.79
C ALA A 322 -1.21 -10.69 -9.36
N GLN A 323 -0.59 -9.51 -9.18
CA GLN A 323 0.69 -9.12 -9.78
C GLN A 323 0.65 -9.10 -11.32
N ALA A 324 -0.50 -8.66 -11.88
CA ALA A 324 -0.76 -8.54 -13.32
C ALA A 324 0.34 -7.80 -14.10
N CYS A 325 0.88 -6.72 -13.55
CA CYS A 325 2.01 -5.97 -14.12
C CYS A 325 3.34 -6.76 -14.26
N ARG A 326 3.38 -8.01 -13.78
CA ARG A 326 4.52 -8.93 -13.89
C ARG A 326 4.24 -10.06 -14.90
N LEU A 327 3.16 -9.97 -15.68
CA LEU A 327 2.88 -10.79 -16.87
C LEU A 327 3.63 -10.24 -18.10
N PRO A 328 3.85 -11.05 -19.15
CA PRO A 328 4.37 -10.56 -20.42
C PRO A 328 3.27 -9.78 -21.17
N TYR A 329 3.68 -8.74 -21.90
CA TYR A 329 2.83 -7.94 -22.78
C TYR A 329 3.53 -7.73 -24.14
N GLY A 330 2.75 -7.67 -25.22
CA GLY A 330 3.17 -7.10 -26.49
C GLY A 330 2.93 -5.59 -26.51
N LEU A 331 3.78 -4.83 -27.22
CA LEU A 331 3.59 -3.41 -27.44
C LEU A 331 2.94 -3.19 -28.81
N LEU A 332 1.78 -2.54 -28.85
CA LEU A 332 1.16 -2.05 -30.08
C LEU A 332 1.31 -0.53 -30.15
N VAL A 333 1.67 -0.06 -31.35
CA VAL A 333 1.77 1.37 -31.69
C VAL A 333 0.97 1.56 -32.97
N ASP A 334 -0.06 2.41 -32.92
CA ASP A 334 -0.97 2.69 -34.04
C ASP A 334 -1.57 1.40 -34.67
N GLY A 335 -1.91 0.43 -33.81
CA GLY A 335 -2.44 -0.89 -34.17
C GLY A 335 -1.39 -1.93 -34.59
N ILE A 336 -0.13 -1.55 -34.77
CA ILE A 336 0.96 -2.41 -35.25
C ILE A 336 1.78 -2.94 -34.07
N ILE A 337 2.03 -4.25 -34.03
CA ILE A 337 2.93 -4.86 -33.03
C ILE A 337 4.37 -4.38 -33.29
N ARG A 338 4.99 -3.77 -32.26
CA ARG A 338 6.40 -3.42 -32.26
C ARG A 338 7.22 -4.57 -31.66
N GLU A 339 8.14 -5.11 -32.45
CA GLU A 339 9.08 -6.13 -31.97
C GLU A 339 10.09 -5.54 -30.96
N LEU A 340 10.22 -6.20 -29.80
CA LEU A 340 11.09 -5.79 -28.69
C LEU A 340 12.07 -6.91 -28.24
N GLY A 341 12.18 -7.99 -29.03
CA GLY A 341 13.04 -9.14 -28.74
C GLY A 341 12.70 -9.82 -27.42
N SER A 342 13.70 -9.98 -26.54
CA SER A 342 13.54 -10.56 -25.20
C SER A 342 12.86 -9.64 -24.18
N THR A 343 12.51 -8.40 -24.57
CA THR A 343 11.85 -7.44 -23.68
C THR A 343 10.33 -7.65 -23.72
N ARG A 344 9.78 -8.30 -22.69
CA ARG A 344 8.35 -8.71 -22.64
C ARG A 344 7.60 -8.21 -21.40
N TYR A 345 8.29 -7.88 -20.31
CA TYR A 345 7.65 -7.53 -19.04
C TYR A 345 7.50 -6.00 -18.89
N LEU A 346 6.73 -5.40 -19.80
CA LEU A 346 6.68 -3.95 -20.06
C LEU A 346 6.16 -3.09 -18.88
N LEU A 347 5.58 -3.70 -17.85
CA LEU A 347 5.11 -3.04 -16.62
C LEU A 347 5.83 -3.54 -15.35
N SER A 348 6.98 -4.20 -15.49
CA SER A 348 7.72 -4.86 -14.40
C SER A 348 8.98 -4.08 -13.98
N PRO A 349 8.90 -3.16 -13.00
CA PRO A 349 10.06 -2.41 -12.53
C PRO A 349 11.06 -3.27 -11.75
N GLN A 350 12.33 -2.85 -11.74
CA GLN A 350 13.38 -3.33 -10.84
C GLN A 350 12.98 -3.13 -9.35
N ASP A 351 13.74 -3.70 -8.41
CA ASP A 351 13.46 -3.57 -6.97
C ASP A 351 14.10 -2.32 -6.36
N LEU A 352 13.44 -1.75 -5.35
CA LEU A 352 13.93 -0.55 -4.65
C LEU A 352 15.11 -0.90 -3.74
N MET A 353 16.18 -0.12 -3.84
CA MET A 353 17.31 -0.10 -2.92
C MET A 353 17.76 1.35 -2.75
N ALA A 354 17.49 1.92 -1.59
CA ALA A 354 17.81 3.31 -1.24
C ALA A 354 18.91 3.45 -0.17
N VAL A 355 19.82 2.47 -0.02
CA VAL A 355 20.88 2.52 1.02
C VAL A 355 21.80 3.72 0.81
N GLU A 356 22.20 3.96 -0.44
CA GLU A 356 23.13 5.04 -0.81
C GLU A 356 22.46 6.43 -0.74
N GLN A 357 21.12 6.48 -0.76
CA GLN A 357 20.28 7.69 -0.62
C GLN A 357 19.86 7.98 0.83
N VAL A 358 20.28 7.17 1.81
CA VAL A 358 19.96 7.36 3.25
C VAL A 358 20.29 8.78 3.76
N PRO A 359 21.47 9.38 3.51
CA PRO A 359 21.79 10.72 4.00
C PRO A 359 20.81 11.80 3.51
N ASP A 360 20.38 11.72 2.25
CA ASP A 360 19.50 12.72 1.66
C ASP A 360 18.05 12.55 2.10
N LEU A 361 17.62 11.33 2.40
CA LEU A 361 16.34 11.05 3.05
C LEU A 361 16.30 11.57 4.51
N ILE A 362 17.42 11.52 5.25
CA ILE A 362 17.54 12.17 6.57
C ILE A 362 17.43 13.69 6.41
N ARG A 363 18.15 14.29 5.44
CA ARG A 363 18.09 15.74 5.13
C ARG A 363 16.70 16.20 4.67
N ALA A 364 15.91 15.32 4.05
CA ALA A 364 14.52 15.54 3.70
C ALA A 364 13.54 15.49 4.90
N GLY A 365 14.02 15.11 6.09
CA GLY A 365 13.22 15.07 7.32
C GLY A 365 12.29 13.85 7.43
N VAL A 366 12.63 12.74 6.77
CA VAL A 366 11.92 11.47 6.88
C VAL A 366 12.20 10.85 8.25
N ALA A 367 11.14 10.58 9.03
CA ALA A 367 11.24 10.05 10.40
C ALA A 367 11.30 8.51 10.46
N CYS A 368 10.90 7.82 9.40
CA CYS A 368 10.87 6.35 9.37
C CYS A 368 11.21 5.78 7.98
N PHE A 369 12.10 4.78 7.97
CA PHE A 369 12.56 4.05 6.79
C PHE A 369 11.95 2.65 6.74
N LYS A 370 11.06 2.43 5.76
CA LYS A 370 10.26 1.22 5.65
C LYS A 370 10.80 0.24 4.61
N ILE A 371 11.09 -0.98 5.05
CA ILE A 371 11.51 -2.09 4.20
C ILE A 371 10.26 -2.87 3.78
N GLU A 372 9.98 -3.02 2.47
CA GLU A 372 8.90 -3.91 2.00
C GLU A 372 9.36 -5.37 2.08
N GLY A 373 8.54 -6.27 2.65
CA GLY A 373 8.92 -7.68 2.68
C GLY A 373 8.04 -8.68 3.41
N ARG A 374 6.77 -8.40 3.75
CA ARG A 374 5.95 -9.32 4.58
C ARG A 374 5.68 -10.71 3.95
N LEU A 375 6.08 -10.92 2.69
CA LEU A 375 5.99 -12.21 1.97
C LEU A 375 7.36 -12.91 1.81
N LYS A 376 8.41 -12.43 2.50
CA LYS A 376 9.80 -12.89 2.38
C LYS A 376 10.22 -13.84 3.49
N GLY A 377 11.31 -14.57 3.27
CA GLY A 377 11.98 -15.36 4.30
C GLY A 377 12.70 -14.49 5.33
N PRO A 378 12.97 -15.01 6.54
CA PRO A 378 13.70 -14.28 7.58
C PRO A 378 15.12 -13.89 7.15
N GLU A 379 15.75 -14.62 6.23
CA GLU A 379 17.07 -14.33 5.67
C GLU A 379 17.08 -12.93 5.01
N TYR A 380 16.10 -12.63 4.15
CA TYR A 380 15.92 -11.31 3.56
C TYR A 380 15.71 -10.21 4.62
N VAL A 381 14.88 -10.50 5.63
CA VAL A 381 14.56 -9.54 6.70
C VAL A 381 15.80 -9.22 7.54
N SER A 382 16.59 -10.23 7.90
CA SER A 382 17.84 -10.05 8.65
C SER A 382 18.85 -9.19 7.88
N LEU A 383 19.14 -9.52 6.62
CA LEU A 383 20.11 -8.77 5.81
C LEU A 383 19.66 -7.32 5.58
N THR A 384 18.42 -7.12 5.14
CA THR A 384 17.94 -5.77 4.81
C THR A 384 17.87 -4.89 6.06
N THR A 385 17.33 -5.39 7.18
CA THR A 385 17.31 -4.65 8.45
C THR A 385 18.72 -4.27 8.90
N GLN A 386 19.67 -5.21 8.83
CA GLN A 386 21.06 -4.95 9.22
C GLN A 386 21.73 -3.89 8.34
N MET A 387 21.48 -3.91 7.02
CA MET A 387 22.05 -2.92 6.09
C MET A 387 21.49 -1.51 6.35
N TYR A 388 20.17 -1.37 6.55
CA TYR A 388 19.60 -0.05 6.86
C TYR A 388 19.94 0.46 8.26
N ARG A 389 20.04 -0.43 9.27
CA ARG A 389 20.56 -0.05 10.61
C ARG A 389 21.94 0.58 10.49
N LYS A 390 22.89 -0.13 9.87
CA LYS A 390 24.27 0.34 9.66
C LYS A 390 24.33 1.65 8.87
N ALA A 391 23.56 1.76 7.78
CA ALA A 391 23.55 2.97 6.95
C ALA A 391 22.95 4.18 7.68
N VAL A 392 21.85 4.00 8.44
CA VAL A 392 21.25 5.06 9.26
C VAL A 392 22.21 5.51 10.36
N ASP A 393 22.90 4.58 11.02
CA ASP A 393 23.84 4.92 12.08
C ASP A 393 25.05 5.69 11.54
N ALA A 394 25.71 5.18 10.51
CA ALA A 394 26.86 5.82 9.89
C ALA A 394 26.53 7.20 9.28
N ALA A 395 25.38 7.33 8.60
CA ALA A 395 24.93 8.62 8.07
C ALA A 395 24.57 9.62 9.19
N TRP A 396 23.88 9.16 10.25
CA TRP A 396 23.52 10.03 11.37
C TRP A 396 24.74 10.52 12.14
N GLU A 397 25.72 9.66 12.39
CA GLU A 397 26.97 10.03 13.06
C GLU A 397 27.77 11.04 12.22
N ALA A 398 27.91 10.80 10.90
CA ALA A 398 28.54 11.73 9.98
C ALA A 398 27.81 13.09 9.93
N MET A 399 26.47 13.09 9.88
CA MET A 399 25.66 14.31 9.84
C MET A 399 25.65 15.07 11.18
N CYS A 400 25.72 14.38 12.31
CA CYS A 400 25.91 15.02 13.62
C CYS A 400 27.30 15.66 13.77
N ALA A 401 28.35 15.02 13.22
CA ALA A 401 29.69 15.61 13.18
C ALA A 401 29.76 16.81 12.23
N GLU A 402 29.15 16.72 11.04
CA GLU A 402 28.95 17.82 10.09
C GLU A 402 28.26 19.02 10.77
N ALA A 403 27.12 18.80 11.42
CA ALA A 403 26.36 19.85 12.10
C ALA A 403 27.13 20.49 13.28
N ALA A 404 27.89 19.71 14.06
CA ALA A 404 28.73 20.23 15.13
C ALA A 404 29.90 21.08 14.60
N ALA A 405 30.53 20.66 13.50
CA ALA A 405 31.61 21.40 12.85
C ALA A 405 31.13 22.70 12.20
N GLU A 406 29.96 22.68 11.54
CA GLU A 406 29.30 23.89 11.03
C GLU A 406 28.99 24.89 12.16
N ASP A 407 28.40 24.43 13.28
CA ASP A 407 28.06 25.30 14.42
C ASP A 407 29.32 25.89 15.09
N ALA A 408 30.39 25.11 15.22
CA ALA A 408 31.67 25.57 15.77
C ALA A 408 32.36 26.59 14.84
N ALA A 409 32.34 26.35 13.52
CA ALA A 409 32.88 27.29 12.54
C ALA A 409 32.09 28.61 12.52
N ALA A 410 30.75 28.55 12.59
CA ALA A 410 29.90 29.74 12.66
C ALA A 410 30.16 30.56 13.94
N ALA A 411 30.37 29.89 15.08
CA ALA A 411 30.74 30.56 16.34
C ALA A 411 32.12 31.24 16.27
N ALA A 412 33.08 30.67 15.54
CA ALA A 412 34.41 31.25 15.35
C ALA A 412 34.45 32.39 14.29
N ALA A 413 33.52 32.41 13.33
CA ALA A 413 33.59 33.28 12.14
C ALA A 413 33.04 34.71 12.30
N GLY A 414 32.57 35.10 13.49
CA GLY A 414 32.41 36.53 13.86
C GLY A 414 31.57 37.40 12.93
N ALA A 415 30.42 36.90 12.46
CA ALA A 415 29.44 37.64 11.65
C ALA A 415 29.91 38.16 10.26
N ALA A 416 31.00 37.64 9.70
CA ALA A 416 31.35 37.82 8.29
C ALA A 416 30.98 36.57 7.47
N ALA A 417 30.11 36.71 6.46
CA ALA A 417 29.57 35.59 5.69
C ALA A 417 30.33 35.33 4.38
N GLY A 418 30.61 34.06 4.04
CA GLY A 418 31.20 33.72 2.74
C GLY A 418 31.66 32.25 2.54
N ALA A 419 30.73 31.38 2.15
CA ALA A 419 30.95 30.11 1.43
C ALA A 419 32.00 29.08 1.93
N GLY A 420 31.56 28.08 2.69
CA GLY A 420 32.23 26.78 2.90
C GLY A 420 31.54 25.97 4.02
N PRO A 421 31.68 24.62 4.12
CA PRO A 421 32.43 23.69 3.26
C PRO A 421 31.55 22.57 2.62
N ARG A 422 30.21 22.75 2.55
CA ARG A 422 29.17 21.72 2.23
C ARG A 422 29.46 20.62 1.18
N ALA A 423 30.33 20.86 0.19
CA ALA A 423 30.63 19.88 -0.85
C ALA A 423 31.45 18.68 -0.36
N THR A 424 32.36 18.87 0.61
CA THR A 424 33.24 17.80 1.10
C THR A 424 32.57 16.95 2.19
N THR A 425 31.68 17.53 2.98
CA THR A 425 30.96 16.86 4.08
C THR A 425 29.81 15.98 3.57
N ALA A 426 29.06 16.44 2.56
CA ALA A 426 28.05 15.62 1.89
C ALA A 426 28.66 14.36 1.26
N ALA A 427 29.86 14.48 0.66
CA ALA A 427 30.61 13.36 0.13
C ALA A 427 31.08 12.37 1.22
N ALA A 428 31.44 12.84 2.41
CA ALA A 428 31.79 11.98 3.54
C ALA A 428 30.59 11.15 4.05
N ALA A 429 29.40 11.77 4.17
CA ALA A 429 28.18 11.06 4.54
C ALA A 429 27.75 10.03 3.47
N ALA A 430 27.93 10.34 2.18
CA ALA A 430 27.69 9.40 1.09
C ALA A 430 28.71 8.23 1.09
N ALA A 431 29.99 8.51 1.34
CA ALA A 431 31.02 7.48 1.47
C ALA A 431 30.77 6.54 2.68
N ALA A 432 30.23 7.07 3.78
CA ALA A 432 29.90 6.30 4.98
C ALA A 432 28.77 5.26 4.77
N VAL A 433 27.91 5.44 3.76
CA VAL A 433 26.84 4.49 3.38
C VAL A 433 27.13 3.69 2.10
N ALA A 434 28.30 3.91 1.48
CA ALA A 434 28.64 3.27 0.21
C ALA A 434 28.74 1.74 0.35
N LEU A 435 28.01 1.01 -0.48
CA LEU A 435 28.02 -0.46 -0.44
C LEU A 435 29.34 -1.02 -0.98
N THR A 436 29.93 -1.97 -0.25
CA THR A 436 30.96 -2.85 -0.84
C THR A 436 30.34 -3.80 -1.85
N GLU A 437 31.14 -4.30 -2.79
CA GLU A 437 30.63 -5.18 -3.85
C GLU A 437 30.05 -6.50 -3.31
N GLN A 438 30.59 -7.01 -2.20
CA GLN A 438 30.02 -8.15 -1.49
C GLN A 438 28.65 -7.85 -0.87
N GLN A 439 28.42 -6.62 -0.36
CA GLN A 439 27.09 -6.23 0.11
C GLN A 439 26.09 -6.10 -1.04
N ARG A 440 26.53 -5.62 -2.22
CA ARG A 440 25.68 -5.60 -3.43
C ARG A 440 25.30 -7.03 -3.84
N TRP A 441 26.26 -7.95 -3.93
CA TRP A 441 25.98 -9.36 -4.23
C TRP A 441 25.13 -10.06 -3.15
N ASP A 442 25.33 -9.78 -1.86
CA ASP A 442 24.48 -10.31 -0.77
C ASP A 442 23.01 -9.84 -0.94
N LEU A 443 22.79 -8.55 -1.25
CA LEU A 443 21.45 -7.98 -1.49
C LEU A 443 20.80 -8.54 -2.76
N GLU A 444 21.54 -8.60 -3.87
CA GLU A 444 21.12 -9.25 -5.11
C GLU A 444 20.69 -10.71 -4.87
N GLN A 445 21.50 -11.45 -4.10
CA GLN A 445 21.29 -12.87 -3.81
C GLN A 445 19.99 -13.13 -3.04
N VAL A 446 19.57 -12.24 -2.13
CA VAL A 446 18.28 -12.38 -1.43
C VAL A 446 17.11 -11.77 -2.20
N PHE A 447 17.30 -10.66 -2.93
CA PHE A 447 16.24 -10.03 -3.70
C PHE A 447 16.65 -8.94 -4.71
N ALA A 448 17.09 -9.33 -5.91
CA ALA A 448 17.01 -8.48 -7.11
C ALA A 448 16.13 -9.08 -8.23
N ARG A 449 15.62 -8.24 -9.15
CA ARG A 449 14.82 -8.60 -10.35
C ARG A 449 15.21 -7.78 -11.57
N GLY A 450 14.95 -8.33 -12.77
CA GLY A 450 15.10 -7.57 -14.02
C GLY A 450 16.56 -7.20 -14.32
N GLN A 451 17.47 -8.03 -13.85
CA GLN A 451 18.91 -7.90 -13.98
C GLN A 451 19.39 -8.08 -15.42
N ASP A 452 20.45 -7.36 -15.76
CA ASP A 452 21.29 -7.58 -16.94
C ASP A 452 22.74 -7.16 -16.61
N GLY A 453 23.67 -7.27 -17.58
CA GLY A 453 25.07 -6.88 -17.39
C GLY A 453 25.30 -5.38 -17.17
N SER A 454 24.27 -4.53 -17.29
CA SER A 454 24.33 -3.09 -17.02
C SER A 454 23.67 -2.71 -15.70
N PHE A 455 22.67 -3.48 -15.24
CA PHE A 455 21.89 -3.17 -14.03
C PHE A 455 21.68 -4.40 -13.13
N ARG A 456 22.12 -4.28 -11.87
CA ARG A 456 22.06 -5.32 -10.82
C ARG A 456 20.65 -5.63 -10.30
N GLY A 457 19.59 -5.19 -10.97
CA GLY A 457 18.19 -5.49 -10.60
C GLY A 457 17.67 -4.72 -9.38
N LEU A 458 18.49 -3.80 -8.88
CA LEU A 458 18.26 -2.91 -7.76
C LEU A 458 18.37 -1.47 -8.30
N THR A 459 17.48 -0.60 -7.86
CA THR A 459 17.40 0.80 -8.29
C THR A 459 16.95 1.68 -7.12
N PRO A 460 17.38 2.96 -7.04
CA PRO A 460 16.76 3.93 -6.14
C PRO A 460 15.31 4.30 -6.58
N GLY A 461 14.81 3.69 -7.66
CA GLY A 461 13.43 3.84 -8.11
C GLY A 461 13.18 5.26 -8.61
N PHE A 462 12.20 5.92 -8.00
CA PHE A 462 11.82 7.30 -8.28
C PHE A 462 12.49 8.33 -7.35
N LEU A 463 13.34 7.91 -6.40
CA LEU A 463 14.00 8.83 -5.44
C LEU A 463 14.85 9.91 -6.15
N GLU A 464 15.37 9.59 -7.33
CA GLU A 464 16.15 10.48 -8.22
C GLU A 464 15.28 11.16 -9.31
N GLY A 465 13.95 11.10 -9.16
CA GLY A 465 12.97 11.54 -10.16
C GLY A 465 12.59 10.44 -11.18
N PRO A 466 11.72 10.76 -12.16
CA PRO A 466 11.40 9.86 -13.26
C PRO A 466 12.67 9.55 -14.08
N ARG A 467 13.02 8.27 -14.11
CA ARG A 467 14.14 7.68 -14.85
C ARG A 467 13.65 6.48 -15.64
N HIS A 468 12.77 6.76 -16.62
CA HIS A 468 11.98 5.74 -17.28
C HIS A 468 12.84 4.65 -17.96
N GLN A 469 14.00 5.01 -18.54
CA GLN A 469 14.90 4.07 -19.24
C GLN A 469 15.58 3.06 -18.29
N ARG A 470 15.83 3.47 -17.04
CA ARG A 470 16.43 2.63 -16.00
C ARG A 470 15.39 1.76 -15.29
N LEU A 471 14.21 2.32 -14.99
CA LEU A 471 13.24 1.70 -14.09
C LEU A 471 12.72 0.32 -14.58
N VAL A 472 12.35 0.22 -15.86
CA VAL A 472 11.77 -0.99 -16.46
C VAL A 472 12.68 -1.52 -17.57
N ARG A 473 13.50 -2.51 -17.21
CA ARG A 473 14.31 -3.28 -18.19
C ARG A 473 13.46 -4.26 -19.01
N GLY A 474 12.37 -4.77 -18.42
CA GLY A 474 11.40 -5.63 -19.10
C GLY A 474 11.86 -7.08 -19.39
N LEU A 475 13.00 -7.51 -18.83
CA LEU A 475 13.62 -8.81 -19.12
C LEU A 475 13.17 -9.96 -18.21
N ALA A 476 12.80 -9.69 -16.95
CA ALA A 476 12.40 -10.74 -16.00
C ALA A 476 11.40 -10.23 -14.93
N PRO A 477 10.34 -10.99 -14.60
CA PRO A 477 9.32 -10.63 -13.60
C PRO A 477 9.59 -11.20 -12.19
N ARG A 478 10.58 -12.09 -12.08
CA ARG A 478 10.90 -12.89 -10.89
C ARG A 478 12.32 -12.63 -10.42
N HIS A 479 12.56 -12.95 -9.16
CA HIS A 479 13.88 -12.84 -8.54
C HIS A 479 14.82 -13.91 -9.12
N ARG A 480 16.08 -13.53 -9.38
CA ARG A 480 17.10 -14.39 -9.99
C ARG A 480 18.23 -14.78 -9.05
N GLY A 481 18.69 -13.85 -8.22
CA GLY A 481 19.89 -13.99 -7.40
C GLY A 481 20.99 -13.05 -7.91
N VAL A 482 22.19 -13.58 -8.14
CA VAL A 482 23.33 -12.80 -8.68
C VAL A 482 23.61 -13.18 -10.13
N PHE A 483 23.91 -12.22 -11.01
CA PHE A 483 24.33 -12.51 -12.38
C PHE A 483 25.75 -13.08 -12.42
N LEU A 484 25.94 -14.22 -13.08
CA LEU A 484 27.25 -14.85 -13.25
C LEU A 484 27.88 -14.57 -14.61
N GLY A 485 27.09 -14.24 -15.63
CA GLY A 485 27.55 -14.02 -17.01
C GLY A 485 26.69 -14.78 -18.02
N GLU A 486 27.19 -14.90 -19.25
CA GLU A 486 26.52 -15.60 -20.36
C GLU A 486 27.31 -16.85 -20.76
N VAL A 487 26.61 -17.85 -21.32
CA VAL A 487 27.24 -19.09 -21.78
C VAL A 487 28.04 -18.83 -23.07
N GLU A 488 29.35 -19.00 -23.00
CA GLU A 488 30.23 -18.98 -24.18
C GLU A 488 30.13 -20.28 -24.98
N ALA A 489 30.06 -21.43 -24.31
CA ALA A 489 30.02 -22.75 -24.93
C ALA A 489 29.45 -23.82 -23.99
N VAL A 490 28.78 -24.83 -24.54
CA VAL A 490 28.30 -26.02 -23.80
C VAL A 490 29.14 -27.22 -24.22
N GLY A 491 29.76 -27.90 -23.25
CA GLY A 491 30.59 -29.09 -23.48
C GLY A 491 30.02 -30.34 -22.78
N PRO A 492 30.53 -31.54 -23.10
CA PRO A 492 30.02 -32.80 -22.56
C PRO A 492 30.26 -33.00 -21.05
N ARG A 493 31.00 -32.09 -20.39
CA ARG A 493 31.30 -32.13 -18.95
C ARG A 493 30.72 -30.95 -18.16
N GLY A 494 30.23 -29.90 -18.83
CA GLY A 494 29.86 -28.65 -18.18
C GLY A 494 29.73 -27.49 -19.16
N VAL A 495 29.49 -26.30 -18.60
CA VAL A 495 29.20 -25.07 -19.34
C VAL A 495 30.34 -24.07 -19.14
N THR A 496 30.81 -23.45 -20.22
CA THR A 496 31.86 -22.43 -20.20
C THR A 496 31.26 -21.03 -20.16
N LEU A 497 31.74 -20.19 -19.23
CA LEU A 497 31.38 -18.78 -19.13
C LEU A 497 32.53 -17.96 -18.54
N ARG A 498 32.46 -16.63 -18.68
CA ARG A 498 33.32 -15.69 -17.92
C ARG A 498 32.52 -15.11 -16.76
N LEU A 499 33.06 -15.25 -15.54
CA LEU A 499 32.38 -14.84 -14.31
C LEU A 499 32.28 -13.32 -14.18
N GLN A 500 31.09 -12.83 -13.83
CA GLN A 500 30.85 -11.42 -13.44
C GLN A 500 30.64 -11.26 -11.92
N ALA A 501 30.41 -12.36 -11.21
CA ALA A 501 30.32 -12.43 -9.74
C ALA A 501 30.99 -13.72 -9.21
N PRO A 502 31.35 -13.79 -7.91
CA PRO A 502 32.06 -14.94 -7.37
C PRO A 502 31.24 -16.23 -7.36
N LEU A 503 31.89 -17.37 -7.59
CA LEU A 503 31.24 -18.70 -7.62
C LEU A 503 32.09 -19.76 -6.90
N LYS A 504 31.46 -20.59 -6.05
CA LYS A 504 32.10 -21.73 -5.35
C LYS A 504 31.34 -23.05 -5.56
N ARG A 505 31.94 -24.18 -5.19
CA ARG A 505 31.24 -25.47 -5.22
C ARG A 505 30.10 -25.47 -4.20
N GLY A 506 28.96 -26.06 -4.55
CA GLY A 506 27.74 -26.08 -3.74
C GLY A 506 26.81 -24.86 -3.91
N ASP A 507 27.23 -23.80 -4.61
CA ASP A 507 26.32 -22.72 -5.02
C ASP A 507 25.24 -23.26 -5.96
N GLY A 508 24.02 -22.74 -5.88
CA GLY A 508 22.94 -23.08 -6.82
C GLY A 508 23.01 -22.19 -8.05
N VAL A 509 22.90 -22.77 -9.26
CA VAL A 509 22.85 -22.03 -10.53
C VAL A 509 21.64 -22.39 -11.39
N ALA A 510 21.18 -21.44 -12.20
CA ALA A 510 20.17 -21.63 -13.24
C ALA A 510 20.57 -20.90 -14.54
N PHE A 511 20.08 -21.42 -15.66
CA PHE A 511 20.38 -20.95 -17.01
C PHE A 511 19.08 -20.49 -17.69
N ASP A 512 19.13 -19.34 -18.34
CA ASP A 512 17.96 -18.54 -18.75
C ASP A 512 18.08 -18.12 -20.22
N ALA A 513 17.27 -18.76 -21.07
CA ALA A 513 17.17 -18.53 -22.50
C ALA A 513 16.24 -17.33 -22.88
N GLY A 514 15.90 -16.46 -21.92
CA GLY A 514 15.03 -15.29 -22.15
C GLY A 514 13.53 -15.53 -21.93
N ALA A 515 13.15 -16.70 -21.39
CA ALA A 515 11.74 -17.14 -21.26
C ALA A 515 11.40 -17.60 -19.82
N PRO A 516 11.36 -16.69 -18.82
CA PRO A 516 11.22 -17.01 -17.39
C PRO A 516 9.83 -17.53 -16.96
N GLU A 517 8.90 -17.70 -17.89
CA GLU A 517 7.67 -18.46 -17.73
C GLU A 517 7.85 -19.99 -17.87
N GLN A 518 8.94 -20.44 -18.49
CA GLN A 518 9.26 -21.84 -18.76
C GLN A 518 10.11 -22.45 -17.63
N ASP A 519 10.24 -23.78 -17.60
CA ASP A 519 11.14 -24.45 -16.66
C ASP A 519 12.61 -24.25 -17.09
N GLU A 520 13.42 -23.71 -16.19
CA GLU A 520 14.82 -23.36 -16.44
C GLU A 520 15.76 -24.52 -16.05
N PRO A 521 16.74 -24.90 -16.88
CA PRO A 521 17.79 -25.85 -16.49
C PRO A 521 18.71 -25.26 -15.42
N GLY A 522 19.18 -26.09 -14.49
CA GLY A 522 20.00 -25.64 -13.36
C GLY A 522 20.35 -26.77 -12.39
N GLY A 523 21.03 -26.43 -11.31
CA GLY A 523 21.48 -27.38 -10.28
C GLY A 523 22.54 -26.79 -9.34
N PRO A 524 23.03 -27.56 -8.35
CA PRO A 524 24.21 -27.18 -7.58
C PRO A 524 25.49 -27.29 -8.43
N VAL A 525 26.42 -26.37 -8.24
CA VAL A 525 27.76 -26.44 -8.83
C VAL A 525 28.53 -27.58 -8.16
N TYR A 526 28.84 -28.62 -8.93
CA TYR A 526 29.62 -29.76 -8.47
C TYR A 526 31.13 -29.45 -8.53
N ASP A 527 31.59 -28.86 -9.63
CA ASP A 527 32.99 -28.49 -9.81
C ASP A 527 33.17 -27.26 -10.72
N ILE A 528 34.30 -26.57 -10.57
CA ILE A 528 34.67 -25.37 -11.35
C ILE A 528 36.13 -25.53 -11.81
N ALA A 529 36.36 -25.64 -13.11
CA ALA A 529 37.70 -25.63 -13.70
C ALA A 529 38.00 -24.25 -14.29
N VAL A 530 39.08 -23.61 -13.84
CA VAL A 530 39.58 -22.35 -14.42
C VAL A 530 40.24 -22.64 -15.78
N LEU A 531 39.93 -21.83 -16.78
CA LEU A 531 40.47 -21.94 -18.14
C LEU A 531 41.41 -20.76 -18.43
N SER A 532 42.53 -21.02 -19.10
CA SER A 532 43.37 -19.94 -19.62
C SER A 532 42.79 -19.35 -20.90
N ASP A 533 42.89 -18.03 -21.05
CA ASP A 533 42.43 -17.33 -22.27
C ASP A 533 43.21 -17.74 -23.52
N SER A 534 44.38 -18.38 -23.36
CA SER A 534 45.19 -18.99 -24.42
C SER A 534 44.61 -20.26 -25.07
N GLN A 535 43.49 -20.82 -24.56
CA GLN A 535 42.82 -21.98 -25.17
C GLN A 535 41.73 -21.57 -26.18
N GLN A 536 42.04 -20.62 -27.07
CA GLN A 536 41.28 -20.39 -28.30
C GLN A 536 42.04 -20.94 -29.51
N GLN A 537 41.32 -21.68 -30.37
CA GLN A 537 41.78 -22.40 -31.57
C GLN A 537 42.47 -23.76 -31.31
N GLY A 538 42.16 -24.75 -32.16
CA GLY A 538 42.68 -26.12 -32.11
C GLY A 538 41.65 -27.15 -31.64
N GLY A 539 41.00 -27.84 -32.58
CA GLY A 539 40.18 -29.02 -32.29
C GLY A 539 41.00 -30.31 -32.26
N GLY A 540 40.56 -31.32 -31.50
CA GLY A 540 41.07 -32.69 -31.60
C GLY A 540 42.44 -32.95 -30.97
N GLY A 541 42.57 -32.82 -29.63
CA GLY A 541 43.77 -33.20 -28.88
C GLY A 541 43.44 -33.86 -27.54
N GLY A 542 43.78 -35.14 -27.39
CA GLY A 542 43.54 -35.92 -26.17
C GLY A 542 44.53 -35.62 -25.04
N GLY A 543 44.48 -34.42 -24.46
CA GLY A 543 45.36 -34.02 -23.36
C GLY A 543 44.90 -34.55 -22.00
N SER A 544 45.47 -35.67 -21.55
CA SER A 544 45.26 -36.22 -20.19
C SER A 544 46.06 -35.45 -19.12
N GLY A 545 45.75 -34.16 -18.95
CA GLY A 545 46.36 -33.28 -17.95
C GLY A 545 45.86 -33.56 -16.54
N GLY A 546 46.45 -34.53 -15.85
CA GLY A 546 46.16 -34.85 -14.44
C GLY A 546 46.69 -33.79 -13.47
N GLY A 547 45.94 -32.70 -13.29
CA GLY A 547 46.25 -31.62 -12.35
C GLY A 547 45.50 -31.74 -11.03
N GLY A 548 45.90 -32.66 -10.15
CA GLY A 548 45.26 -32.92 -8.85
C GLY A 548 45.48 -31.81 -7.80
N GLY A 549 44.90 -30.63 -8.01
CA GLY A 549 44.95 -29.51 -7.08
C GLY A 549 44.05 -29.70 -5.85
N GLY A 550 44.48 -30.54 -4.91
CA GLY A 550 43.81 -30.78 -3.63
C GLY A 550 43.92 -29.60 -2.65
N GLY A 551 43.24 -28.48 -2.93
CA GLY A 551 43.06 -27.39 -1.98
C GLY A 551 41.98 -27.71 -0.95
N ALA A 552 42.25 -27.47 0.33
CA ALA A 552 41.32 -27.75 1.42
C ALA A 552 40.13 -26.77 1.52
N ASP A 553 40.27 -25.58 0.92
CA ASP A 553 39.29 -24.49 0.99
C ASP A 553 38.35 -24.46 -0.21
N ASN A 554 37.03 -24.42 0.05
CA ASN A 554 36.00 -24.13 -0.97
C ASN A 554 35.91 -22.62 -1.26
N ALA A 555 37.04 -22.01 -1.59
CA ALA A 555 37.16 -20.58 -1.85
C ALA A 555 36.41 -20.16 -3.13
N PRO A 556 35.72 -19.00 -3.16
CA PRO A 556 35.07 -18.52 -4.38
C PRO A 556 36.08 -18.15 -5.47
N VAL A 557 35.83 -18.68 -6.68
CA VAL A 557 36.49 -18.21 -7.90
C VAL A 557 35.98 -16.80 -8.22
N GLN A 558 36.89 -15.89 -8.56
CA GLN A 558 36.63 -14.45 -8.64
C GLN A 558 36.11 -13.98 -10.02
N PRO A 559 35.46 -12.81 -10.11
CA PRO A 559 35.04 -12.20 -11.37
C PRO A 559 36.19 -12.01 -12.37
N GLY A 560 35.86 -11.86 -13.67
CA GLY A 560 36.79 -11.79 -14.79
C GLY A 560 37.34 -13.16 -15.23
N THR A 561 37.37 -14.13 -14.32
CA THR A 561 37.88 -15.50 -14.56
C THR A 561 37.00 -16.25 -15.57
N ARG A 562 37.63 -16.87 -16.56
CA ARG A 562 36.98 -17.81 -17.49
C ARG A 562 36.95 -19.20 -16.87
N VAL A 563 35.78 -19.84 -16.83
CA VAL A 563 35.57 -21.12 -16.12
C VAL A 563 34.71 -22.10 -16.92
N MET A 564 34.93 -23.40 -16.70
CA MET A 564 33.98 -24.46 -17.02
C MET A 564 33.30 -24.93 -15.72
N VAL A 565 31.99 -24.69 -15.62
CA VAL A 565 31.14 -25.10 -14.49
C VAL A 565 30.51 -26.46 -14.76
N SER A 566 30.72 -27.41 -13.85
CA SER A 566 30.18 -28.77 -13.93
C SER A 566 29.00 -28.93 -12.98
N LEU A 567 27.87 -29.45 -13.46
CA LEU A 567 26.65 -29.72 -12.68
C LEU A 567 26.57 -31.18 -12.16
N GLY A 568 27.68 -31.91 -12.23
CA GLY A 568 27.82 -33.29 -11.73
C GLY A 568 27.44 -34.39 -12.75
N PRO A 569 27.71 -35.68 -12.43
CA PRO A 569 27.74 -36.76 -13.44
C PRO A 569 26.41 -37.08 -14.14
N GLN A 570 25.27 -36.72 -13.55
CA GLN A 570 23.93 -37.00 -14.09
C GLN A 570 23.31 -35.78 -14.81
N SER A 571 24.07 -34.70 -15.01
CA SER A 571 23.57 -33.44 -15.59
C SER A 571 23.45 -33.41 -17.12
N SER A 572 23.70 -34.52 -17.82
CA SER A 572 23.71 -34.58 -19.28
C SER A 572 22.38 -34.16 -19.95
N GLU A 573 21.25 -34.40 -19.30
CA GLU A 573 19.94 -33.93 -19.77
C GLU A 573 19.71 -32.43 -19.50
N THR A 574 20.25 -31.91 -18.39
CA THR A 574 20.26 -30.47 -18.11
C THR A 574 21.11 -29.72 -19.12
N LEU A 575 22.29 -30.25 -19.49
CA LEU A 575 23.19 -29.65 -20.47
C LEU A 575 22.59 -29.61 -21.89
N ARG A 576 21.73 -30.55 -22.27
CA ARG A 576 21.00 -30.54 -23.57
C ARG A 576 20.01 -29.39 -23.71
N ARG A 577 19.60 -28.76 -22.59
CA ARG A 577 18.63 -27.65 -22.55
C ARG A 577 19.29 -26.27 -22.46
N ILE A 578 20.63 -26.20 -22.53
CA ILE A 578 21.42 -24.98 -22.42
C ILE A 578 22.05 -24.68 -23.78
N ALA A 579 22.07 -23.41 -24.18
CA ALA A 579 22.66 -22.91 -25.42
C ALA A 579 23.71 -21.81 -25.15
N PRO A 580 24.66 -21.59 -26.08
CA PRO A 580 25.47 -20.36 -26.09
C PRO A 580 24.59 -19.11 -26.16
N GLY A 581 24.89 -18.12 -25.33
CA GLY A 581 24.06 -16.92 -25.14
C GLY A 581 23.04 -17.02 -23.99
N ASP A 582 22.81 -18.19 -23.39
CA ASP A 582 21.97 -18.29 -22.19
C ASP A 582 22.58 -17.50 -21.02
N ARG A 583 21.72 -16.83 -20.24
CA ARG A 583 22.13 -16.06 -19.06
C ARG A 583 22.27 -16.97 -17.85
N VAL A 584 23.35 -16.85 -17.09
CA VAL A 584 23.65 -17.70 -15.93
C VAL A 584 23.46 -16.93 -14.64
N TRP A 585 22.70 -17.51 -13.71
CA TRP A 585 22.30 -16.88 -12.44
C TRP A 585 22.72 -17.75 -11.24
N ARG A 586 23.33 -17.16 -10.21
CA ARG A 586 23.52 -17.82 -8.91
C ARG A 586 22.24 -17.69 -8.10
N THR A 587 21.45 -18.76 -8.07
CA THR A 587 20.13 -18.82 -7.43
C THR A 587 20.18 -19.15 -5.93
N LYS A 588 21.30 -19.68 -5.43
CA LYS A 588 21.52 -19.95 -3.99
C LYS A 588 22.98 -19.77 -3.59
N ASP A 589 23.19 -19.24 -2.38
CA ASP A 589 24.47 -19.30 -1.66
C ASP A 589 24.21 -19.87 -0.25
N PRO A 590 24.48 -21.16 0.00
CA PRO A 590 24.25 -21.79 1.30
C PRO A 590 25.08 -21.19 2.45
N ALA A 591 26.22 -20.56 2.16
CA ALA A 591 27.05 -19.92 3.18
C ALA A 591 26.47 -18.56 3.60
N LEU A 592 25.89 -17.81 2.65
CA LEU A 592 25.09 -16.61 2.97
C LEU A 592 23.83 -17.00 3.78
N GLU A 593 23.08 -18.00 3.34
CA GLU A 593 21.88 -18.48 4.05
C GLU A 593 22.21 -18.89 5.50
N SER A 594 23.30 -19.64 5.71
CA SER A 594 23.76 -20.04 7.04
C SER A 594 24.24 -18.87 7.90
N ARG A 595 25.00 -17.91 7.32
CA ARG A 595 25.45 -16.68 8.00
C ARG A 595 24.27 -15.81 8.46
N LEU A 596 23.24 -15.67 7.63
CA LEU A 596 22.05 -14.91 7.96
C LEU A 596 21.19 -15.62 9.03
N ARG A 597 21.05 -16.95 8.95
CA ARG A 597 20.35 -17.74 9.96
C ARG A 597 21.00 -17.66 11.35
N ALA A 598 22.33 -17.70 11.41
CA ALA A 598 23.05 -17.56 12.66
C ALA A 598 22.77 -16.22 13.39
N SER A 599 22.37 -15.15 12.68
CA SER A 599 22.06 -13.85 13.28
C SER A 599 20.67 -13.73 13.94
N PHE A 600 19.85 -14.79 13.92
CA PHE A 600 18.56 -14.81 14.63
C PHE A 600 18.12 -16.18 15.18
N GLU A 601 18.67 -17.29 14.69
CA GLU A 601 18.37 -18.65 15.20
C GLU A 601 19.32 -19.09 16.32
N SER A 602 20.56 -18.56 16.34
CA SER A 602 21.63 -18.95 17.28
C SER A 602 22.39 -17.74 17.82
N VAL A 603 21.68 -16.68 18.19
CA VAL A 603 22.29 -15.44 18.70
C VAL A 603 22.98 -15.72 20.03
N ALA A 604 24.29 -15.56 20.09
CA ALA A 604 25.04 -15.64 21.34
C ALA A 604 24.50 -14.59 22.31
N SER A 605 24.32 -14.95 23.60
CA SER A 605 23.65 -14.08 24.57
C SER A 605 24.35 -12.71 24.76
N ALA A 606 25.62 -12.55 24.38
CA ALA A 606 26.29 -11.23 24.36
C ALA A 606 25.84 -10.29 23.22
N ALA A 607 25.23 -10.81 22.16
CA ALA A 607 24.85 -10.10 20.94
C ALA A 607 23.32 -9.96 20.73
N ALA A 608 22.49 -10.53 21.62
CA ALA A 608 21.03 -10.42 21.54
C ALA A 608 20.54 -8.99 21.81
N ARG A 609 19.50 -8.52 21.10
CA ARG A 609 18.95 -7.18 21.30
C ARG A 609 18.33 -7.07 22.69
N ARG A 610 18.81 -6.08 23.44
CA ARG A 610 18.40 -5.78 24.82
C ARG A 610 17.91 -4.36 24.95
N LEU A 611 16.92 -4.16 25.82
CA LEU A 611 16.57 -2.85 26.33
C LEU A 611 17.65 -2.41 27.34
N PRO A 612 18.37 -1.30 27.12
CA PRO A 612 19.29 -0.76 28.12
C PRO A 612 18.50 -0.10 29.25
N VAL A 613 18.84 -0.41 30.50
CA VAL A 613 18.13 0.03 31.71
C VAL A 613 19.14 0.61 32.69
N ALA A 614 18.92 1.86 33.10
CA ALA A 614 19.71 2.50 34.15
C ALA A 614 19.35 1.90 35.52
N VAL A 615 20.34 1.71 36.39
CA VAL A 615 20.19 1.05 37.69
C VAL A 615 20.82 1.92 38.78
N SER A 616 20.01 2.36 39.74
CA SER A 616 20.48 3.04 40.96
C SER A 616 20.14 2.20 42.19
N VAL A 617 21.08 2.12 43.15
CA VAL A 617 20.95 1.35 44.40
C VAL A 617 21.32 2.23 45.58
N TRP A 618 20.50 2.23 46.64
CA TRP A 618 20.71 3.06 47.83
C TRP A 618 20.14 2.44 49.11
N GLY A 619 20.55 3.00 50.25
CA GLY A 619 20.10 2.58 51.59
C GLY A 619 21.20 2.71 52.65
N ARG A 620 20.79 2.75 53.91
CA ARG A 620 21.67 2.88 55.09
C ARG A 620 21.48 1.72 56.08
N ALA A 621 22.38 1.60 57.06
CA ALA A 621 22.23 0.63 58.13
C ALA A 621 20.89 0.83 58.88
N GLY A 622 20.12 -0.25 59.04
CA GLY A 622 18.77 -0.23 59.59
C GLY A 622 17.65 0.01 58.56
N GLU A 623 17.96 0.37 57.32
CA GLU A 623 17.01 0.55 56.23
C GLU A 623 17.05 -0.64 55.24
N PRO A 624 15.96 -0.95 54.51
CA PRO A 624 16.02 -1.84 53.37
C PRO A 624 16.92 -1.28 52.25
N LEU A 625 17.68 -2.15 51.58
CA LEU A 625 18.32 -1.79 50.31
C LEU A 625 17.24 -1.58 49.25
N ARG A 626 17.27 -0.42 48.60
CA ARG A 626 16.37 -0.06 47.50
C ARG A 626 17.12 -0.10 46.18
N LEU A 627 16.43 -0.53 45.14
CA LEU A 627 16.93 -0.60 43.77
C LEU A 627 15.88 -0.02 42.83
N ARG A 628 16.29 0.94 42.01
CA ARG A 628 15.49 1.53 40.94
C ARG A 628 15.97 1.04 39.59
N LEU A 629 15.02 0.71 38.72
CA LEU A 629 15.25 0.46 37.30
C LEU A 629 14.52 1.53 36.50
N THR A 630 15.24 2.21 35.60
CA THR A 630 14.66 3.20 34.69
C THR A 630 15.04 2.86 33.25
N ASP A 631 14.06 2.75 32.37
CA ASP A 631 14.28 2.47 30.94
C ASP A 631 14.40 3.76 30.09
N PRO A 632 14.73 3.66 28.78
CA PRO A 632 14.93 4.84 27.91
C PRO A 632 13.63 5.57 27.54
N GLU A 633 12.47 5.01 27.87
CA GLU A 633 11.16 5.67 27.72
C GLU A 633 10.75 6.41 29.02
N GLY A 634 11.61 6.38 30.04
CA GLY A 634 11.36 7.00 31.34
C GLY A 634 10.51 6.14 32.30
N CYS A 635 10.19 4.89 31.94
CA CYS A 635 9.46 4.00 32.84
C CYS A 635 10.39 3.60 34.00
N SER A 636 10.08 4.12 35.19
CA SER A 636 10.86 3.92 36.42
C SER A 636 10.08 3.10 37.42
N VAL A 637 10.71 2.06 37.98
CA VAL A 637 10.16 1.24 39.08
C VAL A 637 11.17 1.05 40.19
N GLU A 638 10.70 0.77 41.40
CA GLU A 638 11.52 0.62 42.59
C GLU A 638 11.12 -0.65 43.36
N ALA A 639 12.11 -1.35 43.90
CA ALA A 639 11.91 -2.47 44.83
C ALA A 639 12.83 -2.33 46.05
N ALA A 640 12.43 -2.95 47.17
CA ALA A 640 13.17 -2.97 48.43
C ALA A 640 13.44 -4.40 48.91
N SER A 641 14.47 -4.61 49.73
CA SER A 641 14.81 -5.92 50.32
C SER A 641 13.87 -6.30 51.47
N GLY A 642 13.71 -7.61 51.71
CA GLY A 642 12.95 -8.11 52.86
C GLY A 642 13.74 -7.99 54.16
N MET A 643 15.07 -8.14 54.07
CA MET A 643 15.99 -7.80 55.14
C MET A 643 16.43 -6.32 55.08
N VAL A 644 16.66 -5.70 56.24
CA VAL A 644 17.38 -4.41 56.32
C VAL A 644 18.89 -4.61 56.13
N LEU A 645 19.58 -3.58 55.67
CA LEU A 645 21.05 -3.49 55.68
C LEU A 645 21.55 -3.48 57.12
N GLN A 646 22.47 -4.38 57.45
CA GLN A 646 23.06 -4.53 58.79
C GLN A 646 24.47 -3.92 58.82
N ALA A 647 25.05 -3.73 60.01
CA ALA A 647 26.49 -3.48 60.12
C ALA A 647 27.25 -4.80 59.93
N ALA A 648 28.37 -4.78 59.19
CA ALA A 648 29.12 -5.98 58.85
C ALA A 648 30.10 -6.41 59.94
N GLU A 649 29.91 -7.61 60.50
CA GLU A 649 30.79 -8.17 61.53
C GLU A 649 32.22 -8.48 61.06
N LYS A 650 32.48 -8.53 59.74
CA LYS A 650 33.76 -9.00 59.16
C LYS A 650 34.20 -8.27 57.90
N ARG A 651 33.34 -8.19 56.88
CA ARG A 651 33.61 -7.48 55.62
C ARG A 651 32.33 -6.83 55.12
N GLY A 652 32.41 -5.54 54.83
CA GLY A 652 31.32 -4.77 54.26
C GLY A 652 30.96 -5.18 52.82
N LEU A 653 29.81 -4.71 52.38
CA LEU A 653 29.31 -4.81 51.04
C LEU A 653 30.13 -3.91 50.11
N GLU A 654 30.70 -4.47 49.05
CA GLU A 654 31.51 -3.73 48.07
C GLU A 654 30.65 -3.32 46.86
N ALA A 655 30.99 -2.21 46.20
CA ALA A 655 30.34 -1.79 44.95
C ALA A 655 30.35 -2.92 43.88
N GLU A 656 31.49 -3.61 43.72
CA GLU A 656 31.63 -4.74 42.80
C GLU A 656 30.70 -5.92 43.17
N GLN A 657 30.47 -6.16 44.47
CA GLN A 657 29.57 -7.22 44.94
C GLN A 657 28.10 -6.90 44.60
N VAL A 658 27.70 -5.62 44.75
CA VAL A 658 26.36 -5.15 44.34
C VAL A 658 26.20 -5.30 42.83
N ALA A 659 27.14 -4.76 42.03
CA ALA A 659 27.12 -4.86 40.58
C ALA A 659 27.10 -6.31 40.08
N LYS A 660 27.82 -7.23 40.75
CA LYS A 660 27.84 -8.68 40.45
C LYS A 660 26.57 -9.43 40.88
N ALA A 661 25.89 -8.97 41.93
CA ALA A 661 24.60 -9.52 42.36
C ALA A 661 23.44 -9.03 41.49
N VAL A 662 23.48 -7.77 41.04
CA VAL A 662 22.62 -7.22 39.99
C VAL A 662 22.88 -7.98 38.68
N GLY A 663 24.09 -7.92 38.15
CA GLY A 663 24.54 -8.58 36.93
C GLY A 663 24.11 -7.85 35.64
N PRO A 664 24.90 -7.94 34.56
CA PRO A 664 24.78 -7.08 33.38
C PRO A 664 23.49 -7.26 32.57
N THR A 665 22.73 -8.33 32.81
CA THR A 665 21.43 -8.62 32.16
C THR A 665 20.23 -8.47 33.08
N LEU A 666 20.43 -7.99 34.32
CA LEU A 666 19.43 -8.01 35.40
C LEU A 666 18.83 -9.40 35.70
N GLY A 667 19.42 -10.48 35.15
CA GLY A 667 18.92 -11.85 35.26
C GLY A 667 17.87 -12.27 34.21
N VAL A 668 17.61 -11.46 33.18
CA VAL A 668 16.70 -11.79 32.06
C VAL A 668 17.34 -11.45 30.72
N GLU A 669 17.17 -12.27 29.69
CA GLU A 669 17.95 -12.09 28.45
C GLU A 669 17.60 -10.82 27.66
N ALA A 670 16.44 -10.23 27.87
CA ALA A 670 15.94 -9.07 27.11
C ALA A 670 16.36 -7.70 27.68
N LEU A 671 16.97 -7.64 28.87
CA LEU A 671 17.43 -6.39 29.48
C LEU A 671 18.96 -6.34 29.58
N ALA A 672 19.53 -5.13 29.56
CA ALA A 672 20.94 -4.85 29.83
C ALA A 672 21.06 -3.72 30.86
N VAL A 673 22.11 -3.73 31.69
CA VAL A 673 22.49 -2.54 32.47
C VAL A 673 23.07 -1.48 31.53
N ALA A 674 22.56 -0.25 31.62
CA ALA A 674 23.03 0.90 30.84
C ALA A 674 24.25 1.56 31.52
N GLY A 675 25.46 1.14 31.13
CA GLY A 675 26.70 1.62 31.76
C GLY A 675 27.02 0.86 33.04
N GLU A 676 27.42 1.58 34.09
CA GLU A 676 27.69 1.00 35.42
C GLU A 676 26.43 1.03 36.31
N VAL A 677 26.43 0.23 37.38
CA VAL A 677 25.38 0.29 38.41
C VAL A 677 25.70 1.44 39.35
N ASP A 678 24.84 2.46 39.39
CA ASP A 678 24.96 3.55 40.34
C ASP A 678 24.71 3.03 41.76
N VAL A 679 25.73 3.16 42.60
CA VAL A 679 25.72 2.80 44.03
C VAL A 679 26.03 4.01 44.92
N SER A 680 26.00 5.23 44.37
CA SER A 680 26.37 6.46 45.09
C SER A 680 25.45 6.79 46.27
N GLY A 681 24.24 6.20 46.30
CA GLY A 681 23.31 6.28 47.43
C GLY A 681 23.48 5.21 48.52
N LEU A 682 24.44 4.28 48.39
CA LEU A 682 24.79 3.34 49.46
C LEU A 682 25.89 3.92 50.35
N ASP A 683 25.66 3.94 51.66
CA ASP A 683 26.70 4.31 52.64
C ASP A 683 27.68 3.14 52.86
N LEU A 684 28.48 2.84 51.83
CA LEU A 684 29.47 1.75 51.90
C LEU A 684 30.56 2.00 52.96
N ALA A 685 30.81 3.28 53.30
CA ALA A 685 31.75 3.67 54.35
C ALA A 685 31.29 3.25 55.75
N ALA A 686 29.99 3.17 56.00
CA ALA A 686 29.42 2.61 57.24
C ALA A 686 29.56 1.07 57.36
N GLY A 687 30.13 0.38 56.36
CA GLY A 687 30.40 -1.06 56.44
C GLY A 687 29.13 -1.91 56.44
N LEU A 688 28.24 -1.69 55.46
CA LEU A 688 26.94 -2.36 55.36
C LEU A 688 27.08 -3.88 55.07
N PHE A 689 26.09 -4.68 55.44
CA PHE A 689 25.95 -6.08 55.07
C PHE A 689 24.53 -6.40 54.59
N LEU A 690 24.44 -7.15 53.50
CA LEU A 690 23.20 -7.78 53.03
C LEU A 690 23.56 -9.06 52.23
N PRO A 691 22.85 -10.19 52.40
CA PRO A 691 23.13 -11.40 51.63
C PRO A 691 22.93 -11.17 50.12
N ALA A 692 23.85 -11.69 49.29
CA ALA A 692 23.72 -11.61 47.84
C ALA A 692 22.49 -12.34 47.26
N GLY A 693 21.78 -13.15 48.08
CA GLY A 693 20.46 -13.69 47.76
C GLY A 693 19.36 -12.62 47.78
N GLU A 694 19.37 -11.73 48.77
CA GLU A 694 18.41 -10.62 48.90
C GLU A 694 18.56 -9.62 47.75
N ILE A 695 19.79 -9.23 47.39
CA ILE A 695 20.03 -8.33 46.25
C ILE A 695 19.47 -8.93 44.94
N LYS A 696 19.60 -10.25 44.75
CA LYS A 696 19.01 -10.99 43.62
C LYS A 696 17.49 -11.14 43.72
N ALA A 697 16.90 -11.04 44.91
CA ALA A 697 15.45 -11.00 45.10
C ALA A 697 14.89 -9.61 44.76
N VAL A 698 15.48 -8.54 45.31
CA VAL A 698 15.13 -7.13 45.02
C VAL A 698 15.17 -6.88 43.51
N ARG A 699 16.29 -7.24 42.87
CA ARG A 699 16.49 -7.12 41.42
C ARG A 699 15.38 -7.84 40.63
N ARG A 700 14.97 -9.04 41.07
CA ARG A 700 13.92 -9.83 40.41
C ARG A 700 12.56 -9.13 40.50
N ALA A 701 12.20 -8.66 41.70
CA ALA A 701 10.97 -7.91 41.93
C ALA A 701 10.95 -6.60 41.12
N ALA A 702 12.09 -5.90 41.02
CA ALA A 702 12.21 -4.71 40.18
C ALA A 702 12.06 -5.03 38.69
N VAL A 703 12.71 -6.08 38.18
CA VAL A 703 12.59 -6.52 36.77
C VAL A 703 11.15 -6.92 36.42
N GLU A 704 10.51 -7.71 37.30
CA GLU A 704 9.12 -8.11 37.14
C GLU A 704 8.18 -6.89 37.13
N SER A 705 8.40 -5.95 38.06
CA SER A 705 7.67 -4.68 38.10
C SER A 705 7.91 -3.83 36.85
N LEU A 706 9.14 -3.74 36.33
CA LEU A 706 9.47 -2.96 35.13
C LEU A 706 8.76 -3.52 33.90
N LEU A 707 8.82 -4.85 33.71
CA LEU A 707 8.15 -5.52 32.60
C LEU A 707 6.63 -5.37 32.71
N ALA A 708 6.06 -5.48 33.92
CA ALA A 708 4.64 -5.24 34.18
C ALA A 708 4.22 -3.77 34.09
N ALA A 709 5.13 -2.81 34.28
CA ALA A 709 4.90 -1.38 34.09
C ALA A 709 4.95 -1.02 32.60
N ARG A 710 6.00 -1.42 31.87
CA ARG A 710 6.11 -1.30 30.40
C ARG A 710 4.93 -1.95 29.67
N ALA A 711 4.39 -3.04 30.21
CA ALA A 711 3.20 -3.69 29.65
C ALA A 711 1.89 -2.92 29.87
N ARG A 712 1.84 -1.93 30.77
CA ARG A 712 0.65 -1.12 31.13
C ARG A 712 0.74 0.35 30.67
N HIS A 713 1.92 0.96 30.71
CA HIS A 713 2.19 2.39 30.48
C HIS A 713 1.64 2.98 29.16
N ARG A 714 1.27 2.15 28.18
CA ARG A 714 0.65 2.57 26.91
C ARG A 714 -0.80 2.10 26.70
N ARG A 715 -1.52 1.72 27.77
CA ARG A 715 -2.94 1.28 27.70
C ARG A 715 -3.92 2.31 28.26
N ASP A 716 -3.45 3.26 29.08
CA ASP A 716 -4.32 4.11 29.91
C ASP A 716 -4.90 5.33 29.18
N GLU A 717 -4.60 5.54 27.88
CA GLU A 717 -5.22 6.61 27.07
C GLU A 717 -6.69 6.34 26.68
N GLY A 718 -7.22 5.17 27.05
CA GLY A 718 -8.66 4.92 27.10
C GLY A 718 -9.27 4.30 25.85
N LEU A 719 -9.99 3.20 26.08
CA LEU A 719 -10.99 2.67 25.15
C LEU A 719 -12.34 3.32 25.43
N ALA A 720 -13.19 3.45 24.42
CA ALA A 720 -14.60 3.75 24.65
C ALA A 720 -15.25 2.64 25.50
N PRO A 721 -16.21 2.95 26.39
CA PRO A 721 -16.90 1.91 27.16
C PRO A 721 -17.81 1.04 26.28
N GLU A 722 -18.41 1.63 25.24
CA GLU A 722 -19.40 0.98 24.37
C GLU A 722 -18.96 0.96 22.90
N ARG A 723 -19.63 0.16 22.06
CA ARG A 723 -19.42 0.19 20.60
C ARG A 723 -19.92 1.52 20.03
N VAL A 724 -19.08 2.20 19.28
CA VAL A 724 -19.34 3.53 18.68
C VAL A 724 -19.87 3.42 17.25
N LEU A 725 -19.68 2.27 16.59
CA LEU A 725 -20.14 2.03 15.23
C LEU A 725 -21.65 2.28 15.01
N PRO A 726 -22.58 1.87 15.89
CA PRO A 726 -24.01 2.15 15.70
C PRO A 726 -24.31 3.65 15.67
N GLY A 727 -23.60 4.45 16.47
CA GLY A 727 -23.68 5.91 16.46
C GLY A 727 -23.18 6.51 15.14
N LEU A 728 -21.97 6.11 14.71
CA LEU A 728 -21.39 6.53 13.43
C LEU A 728 -22.30 6.24 12.23
N LEU A 729 -22.94 5.07 12.20
CA LEU A 729 -23.88 4.71 11.12
C LEU A 729 -25.22 5.47 11.23
N ALA A 730 -25.70 5.76 12.44
CA ALA A 730 -26.88 6.59 12.63
C ALA A 730 -26.62 8.05 12.21
N GLU A 731 -25.45 8.61 12.56
CA GLU A 731 -24.99 9.93 12.14
C GLU A 731 -24.81 10.02 10.62
N ALA A 732 -24.26 9.00 9.97
CA ALA A 732 -24.14 8.94 8.52
C ALA A 732 -25.51 8.91 7.81
N ARG A 733 -26.48 8.22 8.41
CA ARG A 733 -27.85 8.03 7.88
C ARG A 733 -28.78 9.23 8.10
N SER A 734 -28.63 9.95 9.21
CA SER A 734 -29.55 11.02 9.61
C SER A 734 -29.33 12.35 8.89
N GLN A 735 -28.12 12.59 8.39
CA GLN A 735 -27.77 13.81 7.65
C GLN A 735 -28.62 13.94 6.36
N PRO A 736 -29.30 15.08 6.15
CA PRO A 736 -30.15 15.31 4.98
C PRO A 736 -29.32 15.48 3.70
N ALA A 737 -29.95 15.25 2.55
CA ALA A 737 -29.39 15.65 1.26
C ALA A 737 -29.66 17.16 1.01
N PRO A 738 -28.72 17.91 0.40
CA PRO A 738 -28.88 19.34 0.18
C PRO A 738 -30.04 19.63 -0.79
N PRO A 739 -30.99 20.53 -0.46
CA PRO A 739 -32.09 20.87 -1.37
C PRO A 739 -31.62 21.34 -2.75
N SER A 740 -30.52 22.10 -2.82
CA SER A 740 -29.91 22.56 -4.07
C SER A 740 -29.32 21.40 -4.91
N ALA A 741 -28.75 20.38 -4.28
CA ALA A 741 -28.26 19.18 -4.98
C ALA A 741 -29.41 18.29 -5.47
N LEU A 742 -30.50 18.16 -4.69
CA LEU A 742 -31.70 17.43 -5.11
C LEU A 742 -32.43 18.14 -6.27
N ALA A 743 -32.57 19.47 -6.22
CA ALA A 743 -33.16 20.25 -7.30
C ALA A 743 -32.34 20.16 -8.59
N LEU A 744 -31.00 20.14 -8.49
CA LEU A 744 -30.13 19.90 -9.64
C LEU A 744 -30.32 18.50 -10.23
N LEU A 745 -30.45 17.46 -9.41
CA LEU A 745 -30.72 16.09 -9.89
C LEU A 745 -32.05 16.00 -10.66
N GLU A 746 -33.13 16.60 -10.14
CA GLU A 746 -34.43 16.61 -10.82
C GLU A 746 -34.35 17.38 -12.15
N ALA A 747 -33.72 18.56 -12.17
CA ALA A 747 -33.52 19.33 -13.40
C ALA A 747 -32.72 18.57 -14.47
N LEU A 748 -31.68 17.83 -14.06
CA LEU A 748 -30.83 16.99 -14.92
C LEU A 748 -31.45 15.63 -15.29
N SER A 749 -32.65 15.31 -14.81
CA SER A 749 -33.24 13.99 -14.98
C SER A 749 -33.72 13.70 -16.41
N VAL A 750 -33.63 12.44 -16.81
CA VAL A 750 -34.04 11.97 -18.14
C VAL A 750 -35.57 11.88 -18.21
N THR A 751 -36.14 12.61 -19.16
CA THR A 751 -37.58 12.65 -19.44
C THR A 751 -38.00 11.57 -20.44
N GLY A 752 -39.20 11.02 -20.24
CA GLY A 752 -39.80 10.02 -21.13
C GLY A 752 -40.46 10.61 -22.38
N THR A 753 -40.65 11.93 -22.42
CA THR A 753 -41.47 12.67 -23.40
C THR A 753 -40.71 13.24 -24.59
N ASP A 754 -39.37 13.17 -24.58
CA ASP A 754 -38.51 13.81 -25.59
C ASP A 754 -38.46 12.95 -26.87
N ALA A 755 -39.61 12.82 -27.52
CA ALA A 755 -39.72 12.58 -28.95
C ALA A 755 -39.61 13.94 -29.67
N ALA A 756 -38.98 13.95 -30.85
CA ALA A 756 -38.77 15.19 -31.59
C ALA A 756 -40.12 15.81 -32.01
N ARG A 757 -40.36 17.07 -31.61
CA ARG A 757 -41.29 17.93 -32.34
C ARG A 757 -40.65 18.25 -33.69
N GLY A 758 -41.14 17.60 -34.75
CA GLY A 758 -40.86 18.03 -36.11
C GLY A 758 -41.43 19.43 -36.38
N PRO A 759 -41.00 20.12 -37.45
CA PRO A 759 -41.46 21.47 -37.75
C PRO A 759 -42.95 21.56 -38.08
N ASP A 760 -43.50 20.51 -38.70
CA ASP A 760 -44.84 20.51 -39.27
C ASP A 760 -45.88 19.99 -38.28
N GLY A 761 -46.72 20.89 -37.77
CA GLY A 761 -47.82 20.56 -36.88
C GLY A 761 -49.08 20.11 -37.62
N GLN A 762 -49.37 18.81 -37.60
CA GLN A 762 -50.71 18.26 -37.87
C GLN A 762 -51.08 17.23 -36.80
N GLU A 763 -52.24 17.42 -36.16
CA GLU A 763 -52.77 16.50 -35.15
C GLU A 763 -53.64 15.43 -35.81
N GLU A 764 -53.09 14.24 -36.09
CA GLU A 764 -53.91 13.08 -36.44
C GLU A 764 -54.56 12.47 -35.18
N ALA A 765 -55.81 12.84 -34.93
CA ALA A 765 -56.63 12.26 -33.88
C ALA A 765 -57.06 10.81 -34.22
N GLY A 766 -56.17 9.84 -33.99
CA GLY A 766 -56.34 8.44 -34.39
C GLY A 766 -56.19 7.39 -33.27
N SER A 767 -57.33 6.88 -32.77
CA SER A 767 -57.47 5.59 -32.06
C SER A 767 -56.59 5.33 -30.82
N SER A 768 -57.01 5.86 -29.66
CA SER A 768 -56.48 5.48 -28.34
C SER A 768 -57.43 4.52 -27.59
N ALA A 769 -57.26 3.21 -27.78
CA ALA A 769 -57.92 2.19 -26.97
C ALA A 769 -57.05 0.94 -26.76
N ALA A 770 -57.24 0.25 -25.62
CA ALA A 770 -56.76 -1.12 -25.35
C ALA A 770 -55.23 -1.39 -25.30
N ARG A 771 -54.44 -0.49 -24.66
CA ARG A 771 -53.25 -0.93 -23.86
C ARG A 771 -53.25 -0.29 -22.47
N ALA A 772 -54.08 -0.84 -21.59
CA ALA A 772 -54.24 -0.36 -20.23
C ALA A 772 -53.11 -0.81 -19.28
N GLY A 773 -52.89 -0.02 -18.22
CA GLY A 773 -52.83 -0.61 -16.88
C GLY A 773 -51.52 -1.22 -16.40
N ARG A 774 -50.37 -0.57 -16.63
CA ARG A 774 -49.30 -0.57 -15.61
C ARG A 774 -48.69 0.82 -15.48
N GLU A 775 -49.02 1.51 -14.39
CA GLU A 775 -48.18 2.61 -13.93
C GLU A 775 -46.76 2.09 -13.69
N ARG A 776 -45.77 2.78 -14.25
CA ARG A 776 -44.37 2.47 -14.00
C ARG A 776 -43.98 2.98 -12.61
N PRO A 777 -43.20 2.21 -11.83
CA PRO A 777 -42.92 2.56 -10.44
C PRO A 777 -42.20 3.90 -10.35
N ALA A 778 -42.56 4.72 -9.34
CA ALA A 778 -42.02 6.06 -9.14
C ALA A 778 -40.48 6.11 -8.98
N VAL A 779 -39.85 4.96 -8.69
CA VAL A 779 -38.40 4.73 -8.62
C VAL A 779 -37.65 5.09 -9.91
N GLU A 780 -38.33 5.09 -11.06
CA GLU A 780 -37.72 5.42 -12.37
C GLU A 780 -37.83 6.93 -12.73
N ARG A 781 -38.33 7.77 -11.82
CA ARG A 781 -38.31 9.24 -11.93
C ARG A 781 -37.09 9.82 -11.19
N GLY A 782 -36.64 11.02 -11.57
CA GLY A 782 -35.52 11.69 -10.90
C GLY A 782 -34.13 11.12 -11.21
N VAL A 783 -33.94 10.45 -12.36
CA VAL A 783 -32.66 9.81 -12.72
C VAL A 783 -31.90 10.63 -13.76
N CYS A 784 -30.73 11.14 -13.38
CA CYS A 784 -29.75 11.72 -14.29
C CYS A 784 -28.91 10.62 -14.98
N LEU A 785 -28.76 10.71 -16.31
CA LEU A 785 -27.82 9.90 -17.09
C LEU A 785 -26.83 10.83 -17.79
N ARG A 786 -25.53 10.61 -17.58
CA ARG A 786 -24.45 11.39 -18.17
C ARG A 786 -23.37 10.54 -18.82
N VAL A 787 -22.62 11.15 -19.71
CA VAL A 787 -21.47 10.55 -20.41
C VAL A 787 -20.17 11.22 -19.97
N LEU A 788 -19.09 10.45 -19.90
CA LEU A 788 -17.73 10.93 -19.77
C LEU A 788 -16.97 10.65 -21.07
N CYS A 789 -16.47 11.71 -21.70
CA CYS A 789 -15.73 11.69 -22.96
C CYS A 789 -14.23 11.94 -22.73
N ARG A 790 -13.39 11.25 -23.48
CA ARG A 790 -11.92 11.34 -23.41
C ARG A 790 -11.27 11.93 -24.66
N SER A 791 -12.03 12.09 -25.75
CA SER A 791 -11.60 12.81 -26.96
C SER A 791 -12.61 13.89 -27.39
N ARG A 792 -12.18 14.77 -28.31
CA ARG A 792 -13.03 15.83 -28.87
C ARG A 792 -14.19 15.27 -29.68
N GLU A 793 -13.94 14.22 -30.44
CA GLU A 793 -14.89 13.56 -31.33
C GLU A 793 -15.99 12.85 -30.53
N GLN A 794 -15.64 12.27 -29.37
CA GLN A 794 -16.61 11.73 -28.41
C GLN A 794 -17.51 12.82 -27.83
N VAL A 795 -16.97 14.02 -27.53
CA VAL A 795 -17.78 15.18 -27.12
C VAL A 795 -18.72 15.61 -28.25
N ASP A 796 -18.21 15.80 -29.47
CA ASP A 796 -19.03 16.22 -30.62
C ASP A 796 -20.07 15.15 -31.04
N ALA A 797 -19.86 13.87 -30.70
CA ALA A 797 -20.86 12.82 -30.81
C ALA A 797 -21.92 12.91 -29.68
N ALA A 798 -21.50 13.11 -28.43
CA ALA A 798 -22.40 13.30 -27.29
C ALA A 798 -23.32 14.52 -27.45
N LEU A 799 -22.80 15.63 -27.99
CA LEU A 799 -23.57 16.86 -28.23
C LEU A 799 -24.68 16.71 -29.29
N LYS A 800 -24.67 15.63 -30.08
CA LYS A 800 -25.76 15.29 -31.03
C LYS A 800 -26.93 14.57 -30.35
N VAL A 801 -26.79 14.11 -29.10
CA VAL A 801 -27.85 13.43 -28.33
C VAL A 801 -28.79 14.48 -27.71
N PRO A 802 -30.06 14.61 -28.14
CA PRO A 802 -30.85 15.81 -27.81
C PRO A 802 -31.24 15.95 -26.33
N TRP A 803 -31.53 14.84 -25.65
CA TRP A 803 -31.94 14.81 -24.24
C TRP A 803 -30.78 14.81 -23.24
N LEU A 804 -29.53 14.68 -23.72
CA LEU A 804 -28.36 14.59 -22.85
C LEU A 804 -28.08 15.97 -22.24
N LYS A 805 -28.31 16.12 -20.93
CA LYS A 805 -28.19 17.40 -20.22
C LYS A 805 -26.79 17.69 -19.66
N GLU A 806 -25.97 16.65 -19.51
CA GLU A 806 -24.68 16.73 -18.80
C GLU A 806 -23.58 15.90 -19.48
N VAL A 807 -22.40 16.50 -19.61
CA VAL A 807 -21.20 15.87 -20.20
C VAL A 807 -20.01 16.07 -19.26
N VAL A 808 -19.32 14.98 -18.93
CA VAL A 808 -18.05 14.98 -18.22
C VAL A 808 -16.91 14.89 -19.26
N VAL A 809 -15.81 15.62 -19.05
CA VAL A 809 -14.62 15.57 -19.90
C VAL A 809 -13.37 15.17 -19.10
N ASP A 810 -12.63 14.18 -19.61
CA ASP A 810 -11.46 13.58 -18.98
C ASP A 810 -10.28 13.51 -19.96
N PHE A 811 -9.87 14.68 -20.47
CA PHE A 811 -8.75 14.81 -21.40
C PHE A 811 -7.46 14.86 -20.58
N LEU A 812 -6.78 13.72 -20.46
CA LEU A 812 -5.63 13.54 -19.55
C LEU A 812 -4.43 14.44 -19.89
N GLU A 813 -4.18 14.68 -21.19
CA GLU A 813 -3.15 15.60 -21.69
C GLU A 813 -3.67 17.04 -21.85
N VAL A 814 -4.88 17.35 -21.37
CA VAL A 814 -5.62 18.64 -21.43
C VAL A 814 -5.76 19.32 -22.80
N LEU A 815 -5.18 18.75 -23.86
CA LEU A 815 -5.23 19.24 -25.24
C LEU A 815 -6.68 19.26 -25.75
N GLY A 816 -7.15 20.41 -26.25
CA GLY A 816 -8.53 20.60 -26.70
C GLY A 816 -9.58 20.69 -25.57
N LEU A 817 -9.17 20.63 -24.30
CA LEU A 817 -10.11 20.61 -23.15
C LEU A 817 -10.88 21.92 -23.02
N LYS A 818 -10.22 23.06 -23.25
CA LYS A 818 -10.86 24.39 -23.20
C LYS A 818 -11.91 24.53 -24.29
N GLU A 819 -11.62 24.01 -25.48
CA GLU A 819 -12.46 24.04 -26.66
C GLU A 819 -13.67 23.09 -26.50
N ALA A 820 -13.47 21.94 -25.85
CA ALA A 820 -14.53 21.02 -25.46
C ALA A 820 -15.47 21.65 -24.40
N VAL A 821 -14.90 22.25 -23.34
CA VAL A 821 -15.68 22.97 -22.31
C VAL A 821 -16.49 24.11 -22.92
N ALA A 822 -15.89 24.92 -23.80
CA ALA A 822 -16.59 25.99 -24.51
C ALA A 822 -17.74 25.45 -25.38
N ALA A 823 -17.54 24.36 -26.12
CA ALA A 823 -18.56 23.76 -26.99
C ALA A 823 -19.74 23.15 -26.21
N ILE A 824 -19.48 22.48 -25.08
CA ILE A 824 -20.54 21.92 -24.23
C ILE A 824 -21.41 23.06 -23.66
N ARG A 825 -20.78 24.12 -23.12
CA ARG A 825 -21.47 25.31 -22.59
C ARG A 825 -22.24 26.07 -23.67
N ALA A 826 -21.68 26.22 -24.86
CA ALA A 826 -22.37 26.84 -26.00
C ALA A 826 -23.63 26.06 -26.45
N SER A 827 -23.70 24.75 -26.15
CA SER A 827 -24.89 23.93 -26.38
C SER A 827 -25.94 23.97 -25.26
N GLY A 828 -25.73 24.77 -24.21
CA GLY A 828 -26.64 24.88 -23.06
C GLY A 828 -26.62 23.68 -22.10
N ARG A 829 -25.62 22.81 -22.19
CA ARG A 829 -25.47 21.61 -21.36
C ARG A 829 -24.51 21.85 -20.20
N ARG A 830 -24.74 21.15 -19.08
CA ARG A 830 -23.84 21.17 -17.92
C ARG A 830 -22.53 20.47 -18.25
N VAL A 831 -21.41 21.11 -17.96
CA VAL A 831 -20.06 20.56 -18.17
C VAL A 831 -19.36 20.29 -16.85
N VAL A 832 -18.81 19.09 -16.72
CA VAL A 832 -18.01 18.65 -15.57
C VAL A 832 -16.61 18.29 -16.05
N VAL A 833 -15.56 18.83 -15.43
CA VAL A 833 -14.17 18.56 -15.83
C VAL A 833 -13.47 17.67 -14.82
N ALA A 834 -12.83 16.60 -15.29
CA ALA A 834 -12.05 15.71 -14.44
C ALA A 834 -10.66 16.28 -14.13
N THR A 835 -10.38 16.47 -12.84
CA THR A 835 -9.07 16.88 -12.31
C THR A 835 -8.05 15.72 -12.36
N PRO A 836 -6.74 15.91 -12.14
CA PRO A 836 -5.76 14.82 -12.17
C PRO A 836 -6.01 13.79 -11.06
N ARG A 837 -5.78 12.49 -11.34
CA ARG A 837 -5.90 11.41 -10.34
C ARG A 837 -4.80 11.46 -9.27
N VAL A 838 -3.64 12.01 -9.61
CA VAL A 838 -2.51 12.24 -8.72
C VAL A 838 -2.14 13.72 -8.79
N LEU A 839 -1.73 14.28 -7.65
CA LEU A 839 -1.00 15.54 -7.59
C LEU A 839 0.31 15.29 -6.83
N LYS A 840 1.43 15.64 -7.45
CA LYS A 840 2.77 15.69 -6.85
C LYS A 840 3.08 17.13 -6.38
N PRO A 841 4.18 17.37 -5.65
CA PRO A 841 4.66 18.73 -5.38
C PRO A 841 4.95 19.49 -6.68
N ASP A 842 5.02 20.83 -6.60
CA ASP A 842 5.05 21.79 -7.72
C ASP A 842 3.80 21.79 -8.63
N GLU A 843 3.09 20.66 -8.81
CA GLU A 843 1.85 20.56 -9.62
C GLU A 843 0.64 21.30 -9.02
N GLN A 844 0.78 21.86 -7.82
CA GLN A 844 -0.25 22.63 -7.11
C GLN A 844 -1.01 23.59 -8.04
N ARG A 845 -0.29 24.29 -8.93
CA ARG A 845 -0.84 25.32 -9.83
C ARG A 845 -1.87 24.80 -10.84
N LEU A 846 -2.04 23.49 -11.00
CA LEU A 846 -3.07 22.90 -11.86
C LEU A 846 -4.49 23.32 -11.43
N TRP A 847 -4.78 23.57 -10.15
CA TRP A 847 -6.13 24.02 -9.75
C TRP A 847 -6.51 25.37 -10.38
N LEU A 848 -5.56 26.29 -10.60
CA LEU A 848 -5.80 27.57 -11.29
C LEU A 848 -6.23 27.34 -12.75
N PHE A 849 -5.64 26.36 -13.43
CA PHE A 849 -6.02 25.99 -14.79
C PHE A 849 -7.46 25.48 -14.83
N TYR A 850 -7.80 24.51 -13.97
CA TYR A 850 -9.15 23.93 -13.94
C TYR A 850 -10.24 24.94 -13.58
N LEU A 851 -9.99 25.85 -12.62
CA LEU A 851 -10.93 26.92 -12.30
C LEU A 851 -11.11 27.94 -13.45
N ARG A 852 -10.06 28.21 -14.23
CA ARG A 852 -10.11 29.13 -15.38
C ARG A 852 -10.86 28.57 -16.61
N LEU A 853 -11.15 27.28 -16.66
CA LEU A 853 -12.00 26.69 -17.71
C LEU A 853 -13.47 27.13 -17.61
N GLY A 854 -13.94 27.48 -16.41
CA GLY A 854 -15.35 27.84 -16.17
C GLY A 854 -16.29 26.66 -16.37
N ALA A 855 -15.96 25.51 -15.78
CA ALA A 855 -16.84 24.36 -15.72
C ALA A 855 -17.94 24.54 -14.66
N ASP A 856 -19.06 23.83 -14.79
CA ASP A 856 -20.15 23.86 -13.79
C ASP A 856 -19.89 22.91 -12.61
N ALA A 857 -18.97 21.95 -12.78
CA ALA A 857 -18.32 21.24 -11.69
C ALA A 857 -16.91 20.75 -12.04
N LEU A 858 -16.15 20.45 -10.98
CA LEU A 858 -14.93 19.65 -11.06
C LEU A 858 -15.22 18.25 -10.49
N LEU A 859 -14.90 17.22 -11.27
CA LEU A 859 -14.78 15.85 -10.78
C LEU A 859 -13.40 15.70 -10.13
N VAL A 860 -13.40 15.72 -8.79
CA VAL A 860 -12.25 15.74 -7.90
C VAL A 860 -11.74 14.32 -7.69
N ARG A 861 -10.49 14.07 -8.10
CA ARG A 861 -9.92 12.70 -8.15
C ARG A 861 -8.80 12.42 -7.15
N SER A 862 -8.33 13.43 -6.43
CA SER A 862 -7.30 13.29 -5.39
C SER A 862 -7.65 14.08 -4.12
N ALA A 863 -7.20 13.59 -2.97
CA ALA A 863 -7.44 14.24 -1.68
C ALA A 863 -6.78 15.62 -1.59
N GLY A 864 -5.60 15.81 -2.20
CA GLY A 864 -4.94 17.12 -2.28
C GLY A 864 -5.75 18.14 -3.06
N MET A 865 -6.36 17.75 -4.19
CA MET A 865 -7.24 18.62 -4.97
C MET A 865 -8.49 19.01 -4.18
N LEU A 866 -9.11 18.05 -3.48
CA LEU A 866 -10.27 18.31 -2.61
C LEU A 866 -9.94 19.33 -1.52
N HIS A 867 -8.85 19.07 -0.78
CA HIS A 867 -8.41 19.92 0.32
C HIS A 867 -8.06 21.34 -0.13
N THR A 868 -7.34 21.48 -1.25
CA THR A 868 -6.99 22.80 -1.80
C THR A 868 -8.23 23.61 -2.19
N LEU A 869 -9.21 22.99 -2.87
CA LEU A 869 -10.43 23.67 -3.27
C LEU A 869 -11.32 24.05 -2.07
N GLN A 870 -11.26 23.27 -0.98
CA GLN A 870 -11.92 23.62 0.29
C GLN A 870 -11.20 24.77 1.03
N LEU A 871 -9.86 24.77 1.08
CA LEU A 871 -9.06 25.85 1.68
C LEU A 871 -9.25 27.20 0.96
N LEU A 872 -9.50 27.17 -0.36
CA LEU A 872 -9.88 28.34 -1.15
C LEU A 872 -11.34 28.79 -0.95
N GLY A 873 -12.04 28.24 0.05
CA GLY A 873 -13.41 28.61 0.46
C GLY A 873 -14.51 27.68 -0.04
N GLY A 874 -14.18 26.70 -0.89
CA GLY A 874 -15.14 25.76 -1.49
C GLY A 874 -16.07 26.38 -2.53
N PRO A 875 -17.06 25.61 -3.03
CA PRO A 875 -18.07 26.05 -3.98
C PRO A 875 -18.65 27.45 -3.70
N GLY A 876 -18.73 28.27 -4.76
CA GLY A 876 -19.23 29.65 -4.71
C GLY A 876 -18.18 30.70 -4.32
N ALA A 877 -17.07 30.32 -3.68
CA ALA A 877 -16.00 31.27 -3.34
C ALA A 877 -15.32 31.85 -4.60
N ARG A 878 -14.87 33.11 -4.53
CA ARG A 878 -14.07 33.75 -5.60
C ARG A 878 -12.59 33.70 -5.24
N VAL A 879 -11.76 33.32 -6.20
CA VAL A 879 -10.30 33.34 -6.08
C VAL A 879 -9.76 34.51 -6.92
N PRO A 880 -8.75 35.28 -6.45
CA PRO A 880 -8.09 36.30 -7.25
C PRO A 880 -7.59 35.75 -8.60
N ASP A 881 -7.66 36.59 -9.64
CA ASP A 881 -7.26 36.28 -11.02
C ASP A 881 -7.91 35.02 -11.64
N VAL A 882 -9.06 34.61 -11.12
CA VAL A 882 -9.93 33.59 -11.70
C VAL A 882 -11.27 34.24 -12.08
N PRO A 883 -11.72 34.18 -13.35
CA PRO A 883 -12.92 34.87 -13.81
C PRO A 883 -14.24 34.23 -13.32
N TYR A 884 -14.17 32.99 -12.82
CA TYR A 884 -15.32 32.22 -12.34
C TYR A 884 -15.16 31.92 -10.84
N PRO A 885 -16.25 31.80 -10.06
CA PRO A 885 -16.17 31.25 -8.72
C PRO A 885 -15.77 29.77 -8.76
N ILE A 886 -15.35 29.21 -7.63
CA ILE A 886 -15.15 27.76 -7.49
C ILE A 886 -16.49 27.07 -7.79
N PRO A 887 -16.53 26.13 -8.76
CA PRO A 887 -17.77 25.47 -9.15
C PRO A 887 -18.15 24.38 -8.14
N ALA A 888 -19.25 23.66 -8.39
CA ALA A 888 -19.60 22.52 -7.55
C ALA A 888 -18.52 21.42 -7.60
N LEU A 889 -18.29 20.74 -6.48
CA LEU A 889 -17.32 19.65 -6.40
C LEU A 889 -18.03 18.29 -6.42
N GLU A 890 -17.55 17.36 -7.22
CA GLU A 890 -18.04 15.99 -7.31
C GLU A 890 -16.88 15.03 -7.05
N GLY A 891 -17.07 13.99 -6.24
CA GLY A 891 -16.01 13.02 -5.92
C GLY A 891 -15.96 11.84 -6.88
N ASP A 892 -14.76 11.42 -7.28
CA ASP A 892 -14.55 10.25 -8.12
C ASP A 892 -14.16 8.99 -7.31
N PHE A 893 -14.28 7.81 -7.94
CA PHE A 893 -13.98 6.51 -7.33
C PHE A 893 -12.58 6.43 -6.69
N SER A 894 -11.61 7.19 -7.21
CA SER A 894 -10.23 7.24 -6.74
C SER A 894 -10.06 7.90 -5.36
N LEU A 895 -11.10 8.58 -4.85
CA LEU A 895 -11.20 9.00 -3.45
C LEU A 895 -11.50 7.82 -2.50
N ASN A 896 -11.63 6.60 -3.02
CA ASN A 896 -11.62 5.34 -2.26
C ASN A 896 -12.75 5.19 -1.21
N ALA A 897 -13.91 5.79 -1.48
CA ALA A 897 -15.10 5.63 -0.64
C ALA A 897 -15.68 4.20 -0.73
N ALA A 898 -15.41 3.38 0.29
CA ALA A 898 -15.80 1.96 0.36
C ALA A 898 -16.93 1.64 1.37
N ASN A 899 -17.32 2.60 2.22
CA ASN A 899 -18.37 2.45 3.23
C ASN A 899 -19.11 3.76 3.50
N ALA A 900 -20.25 3.68 4.18
CA ALA A 900 -21.12 4.81 4.50
C ALA A 900 -20.44 5.87 5.40
N ILE A 901 -19.46 5.50 6.23
CA ILE A 901 -18.71 6.47 7.06
C ILE A 901 -17.76 7.27 6.18
N SER A 902 -16.92 6.60 5.37
CA SER A 902 -16.05 7.22 4.36
C SER A 902 -16.83 8.13 3.40
N ALA A 903 -17.96 7.65 2.89
CA ALA A 903 -18.82 8.43 2.00
C ALA A 903 -19.51 9.61 2.72
N SER A 904 -19.90 9.45 3.98
CA SER A 904 -20.45 10.55 4.79
C SER A 904 -19.43 11.66 5.04
N LEU A 905 -18.17 11.31 5.33
CA LEU A 905 -17.07 12.27 5.51
C LEU A 905 -16.79 13.06 4.22
N LEU A 906 -16.78 12.36 3.08
CA LEU A 906 -16.58 12.96 1.76
C LEU A 906 -17.76 13.85 1.30
N LEU A 907 -19.00 13.46 1.60
CA LEU A 907 -20.19 14.25 1.26
C LEU A 907 -20.45 15.42 2.21
N ALA A 908 -19.80 15.49 3.37
CA ALA A 908 -20.02 16.56 4.35
C ALA A 908 -19.61 17.95 3.81
N ALA A 909 -20.29 19.00 4.27
CA ALA A 909 -19.83 20.36 4.08
C ALA A 909 -18.65 20.68 5.02
N PRO A 910 -17.66 21.49 4.60
CA PRO A 910 -16.59 21.95 5.49
C PRO A 910 -17.16 22.70 6.69
N SER A 911 -16.90 22.21 7.90
CA SER A 911 -17.19 22.94 9.14
C SER A 911 -16.27 24.15 9.24
N GLY A 912 -16.84 25.34 9.43
CA GLY A 912 -16.07 26.58 9.55
C GLY A 912 -15.22 26.61 10.80
N SER A 913 -13.90 26.68 10.62
CA SER A 913 -12.85 26.78 11.65
C SER A 913 -12.65 25.54 12.55
N PRO A 914 -11.41 25.20 12.94
CA PRO A 914 -11.13 24.09 13.84
C PRO A 914 -11.32 24.51 15.31
N SER A 915 -12.54 24.41 15.83
CA SER A 915 -12.80 24.36 17.28
C SER A 915 -13.15 22.93 17.70
N GLY A 916 -12.46 22.43 18.72
CA GLY A 916 -12.59 21.05 19.19
C GLY A 916 -13.55 20.89 20.38
N ALA A 917 -13.38 19.75 21.08
CA ALA A 917 -14.15 19.26 22.22
C ALA A 917 -15.59 18.80 21.89
N ALA A 918 -15.81 17.48 22.01
CA ALA A 918 -17.15 16.92 22.07
C ALA A 918 -17.87 17.38 23.35
N ALA A 919 -19.17 17.65 23.26
CA ALA A 919 -19.99 18.01 24.41
C ALA A 919 -20.15 16.81 25.37
N ALA A 920 -19.39 16.81 26.47
CA ALA A 920 -19.55 15.84 27.53
C ALA A 920 -20.86 16.11 28.30
N SER A 921 -21.79 15.16 28.26
CA SER A 921 -23.08 15.25 28.96
C SER A 921 -22.90 15.03 30.47
N SER A 922 -22.61 16.09 31.22
CA SER A 922 -22.50 16.03 32.68
C SER A 922 -23.87 15.94 33.34
N SER A 923 -24.20 14.78 33.89
CA SER A 923 -25.40 14.59 34.73
C SER A 923 -25.15 15.12 36.15
N SER A 924 -25.83 16.18 36.55
CA SER A 924 -25.87 16.66 37.95
C SER A 924 -27.28 17.04 38.39
N SER A 925 -27.67 16.53 39.55
CA SER A 925 -29.00 16.66 40.16
C SER A 925 -29.30 18.03 40.76
N GLY A 926 -30.54 18.50 40.57
CA GLY A 926 -31.41 18.79 41.73
C GLY A 926 -31.49 20.22 42.29
N SER A 927 -32.74 20.71 42.35
CA SER A 927 -33.25 21.81 43.20
C SER A 927 -32.81 23.26 42.89
N GLY A 928 -33.58 24.22 43.45
CA GLY A 928 -33.38 25.67 43.29
C GLY A 928 -34.48 26.34 42.46
N ALA A 929 -35.15 27.35 43.01
CA ALA A 929 -36.28 28.03 42.38
C ALA A 929 -36.27 29.56 42.64
N VAL A 930 -37.22 30.28 42.03
CA VAL A 930 -37.68 31.67 42.30
C VAL A 930 -36.92 32.83 41.62
N GLY A 931 -37.57 33.42 40.60
CA GLY A 931 -37.82 34.88 40.48
C GLY A 931 -36.67 35.85 40.14
N ASN A 932 -36.93 37.16 39.90
CA ASN A 932 -38.16 37.84 39.45
C ASN A 932 -37.89 39.29 38.95
N ASN A 933 -38.68 39.80 37.99
CA ASN A 933 -39.04 41.21 37.67
C ASN A 933 -38.02 42.39 37.53
N GLY A 934 -38.30 43.26 36.55
CA GLY A 934 -38.08 44.74 36.60
C GLY A 934 -37.51 45.34 35.29
N SER A 935 -38.15 46.21 34.48
CA SER A 935 -38.88 47.50 34.67
C SER A 935 -37.96 48.73 34.85
N SER A 936 -38.14 49.91 34.22
CA SER A 936 -39.11 50.41 33.20
C SER A 936 -38.86 51.91 32.86
N ALA A 937 -39.36 52.41 31.71
CA ALA A 937 -39.62 53.86 31.40
C ALA A 937 -38.36 54.77 31.27
N THR A 938 -38.29 55.97 30.63
CA THR A 938 -39.14 56.87 29.77
C THR A 938 -38.19 57.97 29.17
N SER A 939 -38.49 58.90 28.24
CA SER A 939 -39.65 59.31 27.40
C SER A 939 -39.17 60.26 26.24
N ASP A 940 -40.11 60.81 25.46
CA ASP A 940 -40.10 62.10 24.72
C ASP A 940 -39.19 62.36 23.49
N GLY A 941 -39.79 62.90 22.39
CA GLY A 941 -39.17 64.10 21.80
C GLY A 941 -39.38 64.58 20.35
N ALA A 942 -39.93 63.82 19.39
CA ALA A 942 -40.10 64.21 17.95
C ALA A 942 -38.81 64.54 17.13
N GLY A 943 -38.78 64.45 15.79
CA GLY A 943 -39.72 63.83 14.84
C GLY A 943 -39.54 64.30 13.38
N ALA A 944 -39.25 63.40 12.43
CA ALA A 944 -39.30 63.64 10.97
C ALA A 944 -39.38 62.35 10.11
N GLU A 945 -40.34 62.34 9.18
CA GLU A 945 -40.46 61.63 7.88
C GLU A 945 -39.84 60.22 7.64
N ALA A 946 -40.70 59.21 7.88
CA ALA A 946 -40.98 58.01 7.07
C ALA A 946 -39.97 57.46 6.02
N GLY A 947 -39.46 56.25 6.29
CA GLY A 947 -39.06 55.25 5.29
C GLY A 947 -39.40 53.83 5.81
N PRO A 948 -39.88 52.88 4.98
CA PRO A 948 -40.42 51.60 5.46
C PRO A 948 -39.31 50.63 5.90
N GLY A 949 -39.05 50.59 7.20
CA GLY A 949 -38.12 49.64 7.84
C GLY A 949 -38.71 48.23 8.02
N SER A 950 -37.86 47.25 7.75
CA SER A 950 -37.99 45.80 7.92
C SER A 950 -38.89 45.30 9.07
N PRO A 951 -39.77 44.30 8.83
CA PRO A 951 -40.18 43.39 9.90
C PRO A 951 -39.00 42.49 10.29
N SER A 952 -38.66 42.44 11.58
CA SER A 952 -37.68 41.48 12.10
C SER A 952 -38.30 40.07 12.13
N VAL A 953 -37.76 39.16 11.33
CA VAL A 953 -38.10 37.73 11.35
C VAL A 953 -36.91 36.93 11.84
N SER A 954 -37.19 35.91 12.65
CA SER A 954 -36.22 34.95 13.19
C SER A 954 -35.33 34.34 12.11
N GLY A 955 -34.09 34.03 12.49
CA GLY A 955 -33.05 33.50 11.59
C GLY A 955 -33.54 32.38 10.67
N SER A 956 -33.44 32.65 9.37
CA SER A 956 -33.51 31.68 8.28
C SER A 956 -32.30 31.93 7.38
N ASP A 957 -31.77 30.87 6.75
CA ASP A 957 -30.56 30.94 5.93
C ASP A 957 -30.83 31.68 4.60
N GLY A 958 -30.92 33.01 4.68
CA GLY A 958 -31.24 33.93 3.60
C GLY A 958 -30.08 34.29 2.68
N ASP A 959 -29.23 33.32 2.34
CA ASP A 959 -28.32 33.38 1.20
C ASP A 959 -28.61 32.20 0.26
N GLY A 960 -28.28 32.31 -1.03
CA GLY A 960 -28.58 31.33 -2.07
C GLY A 960 -27.70 30.06 -1.98
N GLY A 961 -27.76 29.37 -0.84
CA GLY A 961 -26.76 28.43 -0.34
C GLY A 961 -26.22 27.41 -1.35
N VAL A 962 -25.08 27.74 -1.96
CA VAL A 962 -24.26 26.78 -2.71
C VAL A 962 -23.73 25.74 -1.73
N TRP A 963 -24.01 24.46 -2.00
CA TRP A 963 -23.51 23.37 -1.16
C TRP A 963 -21.98 23.32 -1.21
N ARG A 964 -21.32 23.46 -0.05
CA ARG A 964 -19.85 23.52 0.05
C ARG A 964 -19.16 22.16 0.19
N GLY A 965 -19.92 21.09 0.47
CA GLY A 965 -19.42 19.71 0.43
C GLY A 965 -19.38 19.16 -0.99
N LEU A 966 -19.08 17.87 -1.14
CA LEU A 966 -19.29 17.20 -2.42
C LEU A 966 -20.79 17.14 -2.74
N SER A 967 -21.17 17.58 -3.93
CA SER A 967 -22.56 17.55 -4.43
C SER A 967 -22.94 16.19 -5.04
N ARG A 968 -21.94 15.37 -5.38
CA ARG A 968 -22.07 14.00 -5.89
C ARG A 968 -20.83 13.18 -5.52
N LEU A 969 -20.95 11.87 -5.40
CA LEU A 969 -19.82 10.96 -5.15
C LEU A 969 -19.99 9.64 -5.91
N ALA A 970 -19.02 9.28 -6.74
CA ALA A 970 -18.85 7.92 -7.24
C ALA A 970 -18.07 7.08 -6.21
N PRO A 971 -18.63 5.98 -5.67
CA PRO A 971 -17.90 5.07 -4.78
C PRO A 971 -16.76 4.33 -5.49
N THR A 972 -15.87 3.67 -4.72
CA THR A 972 -14.78 2.87 -5.30
C THR A 972 -15.31 1.73 -6.19
N TYR A 973 -14.56 1.39 -7.25
CA TYR A 973 -14.84 0.21 -8.08
C TYR A 973 -14.53 -1.12 -7.40
N ASP A 974 -13.93 -1.14 -6.21
CA ASP A 974 -13.82 -2.35 -5.38
C ASP A 974 -15.19 -2.86 -4.83
N LEU A 975 -16.28 -2.08 -4.97
CA LEU A 975 -17.62 -2.43 -4.50
C LEU A 975 -18.46 -3.12 -5.59
N HIS A 976 -19.05 -4.28 -5.26
CA HIS A 976 -20.04 -4.92 -6.11
C HIS A 976 -21.44 -4.30 -5.97
N ALA A 977 -22.36 -4.57 -6.90
CA ALA A 977 -23.67 -3.90 -6.96
C ALA A 977 -24.48 -3.99 -5.65
N GLY A 978 -24.48 -5.16 -4.98
CA GLY A 978 -25.10 -5.33 -3.67
C GLY A 978 -24.46 -4.50 -2.53
N GLN A 979 -23.15 -4.24 -2.56
CA GLN A 979 -22.47 -3.39 -1.58
C GLN A 979 -22.70 -1.91 -1.87
N LEU A 980 -22.71 -1.50 -3.14
CA LEU A 980 -23.14 -0.16 -3.55
C LEU A 980 -24.57 0.13 -3.05
N ALA A 981 -25.49 -0.82 -3.20
CA ALA A 981 -26.85 -0.72 -2.67
C ALA A 981 -26.90 -0.64 -1.13
N ALA A 982 -26.07 -1.41 -0.43
CA ALA A 982 -25.96 -1.33 1.03
C ALA A 982 -25.45 0.05 1.50
N LEU A 983 -24.40 0.58 0.87
CA LEU A 983 -23.80 1.88 1.16
C LEU A 983 -24.80 3.03 0.92
N ALA A 984 -25.60 2.97 -0.15
CA ALA A 984 -26.68 3.91 -0.41
C ALA A 984 -27.74 3.92 0.71
N ALA A 985 -28.15 2.74 1.18
CA ALA A 985 -29.06 2.60 2.32
C ALA A 985 -28.40 2.99 3.66
N GLY A 986 -27.08 2.86 3.78
CA GLY A 986 -26.27 3.36 4.88
C GLY A 986 -26.38 4.89 5.02
N LEU A 987 -26.27 5.62 3.91
CA LEU A 987 -26.35 7.08 3.84
C LEU A 987 -27.76 7.68 3.93
N GLY A 988 -28.81 6.86 3.93
CA GLY A 988 -30.20 7.34 4.02
C GLY A 988 -30.54 8.32 2.88
N PRO A 989 -31.06 9.53 3.18
CA PRO A 989 -31.39 10.54 2.16
C PRO A 989 -30.22 10.89 1.22
N ARG A 990 -28.98 10.87 1.72
CA ARG A 990 -27.78 11.18 0.91
C ARG A 990 -27.38 10.07 -0.06
N GLY A 991 -28.01 8.91 -0.03
CA GLY A 991 -27.88 7.89 -1.08
C GLY A 991 -28.23 8.41 -2.49
N ALA A 992 -29.06 9.46 -2.60
CA ALA A 992 -29.37 10.15 -3.85
C ALA A 992 -28.16 10.90 -4.47
N LEU A 993 -27.17 11.27 -3.65
CA LEU A 993 -25.94 11.94 -4.10
C LEU A 993 -24.90 10.96 -4.66
N LEU A 994 -25.17 9.65 -4.60
CA LEU A 994 -24.27 8.64 -5.16
C LEU A 994 -24.44 8.48 -6.67
N GLU A 995 -23.32 8.19 -7.32
CA GLU A 995 -23.21 7.93 -8.75
C GLU A 995 -22.87 6.46 -9.04
N ALA A 996 -23.67 5.82 -9.88
CA ALA A 996 -23.41 4.47 -10.37
C ALA A 996 -22.73 4.55 -11.74
N VAL A 997 -21.45 4.16 -11.82
CA VAL A 997 -20.76 4.01 -13.11
C VAL A 997 -21.20 2.69 -13.75
N ALA A 998 -22.06 2.78 -14.76
CA ALA A 998 -22.78 1.64 -15.34
C ALA A 998 -22.24 1.17 -16.69
N HIS A 999 -21.33 1.93 -17.29
CA HIS A 999 -20.48 1.51 -18.41
C HIS A 999 -19.07 2.06 -18.19
N GLN A 1000 -18.04 1.24 -18.33
CA GLN A 1000 -16.64 1.68 -18.28
C GLN A 1000 -15.67 0.59 -18.75
N HIS A 1001 -14.50 0.99 -19.25
CA HIS A 1001 -13.31 0.15 -19.19
C HIS A 1001 -12.55 0.48 -17.88
N LEU A 1002 -12.32 -0.52 -17.01
CA LEU A 1002 -11.66 -0.28 -15.71
C LEU A 1002 -10.22 0.22 -15.90
N PRO A 1003 -9.75 1.26 -15.18
CA PRO A 1003 -8.35 1.66 -15.17
C PRO A 1003 -7.53 0.66 -14.34
N ILE A 1004 -7.04 -0.39 -14.99
CA ILE A 1004 -6.37 -1.52 -14.33
C ILE A 1004 -5.03 -1.15 -13.69
N PHE A 1005 -4.33 -0.16 -14.24
CA PHE A 1005 -3.15 0.47 -13.65
C PHE A 1005 -3.17 1.99 -13.87
N HIS A 1006 -2.66 2.75 -12.91
CA HIS A 1006 -2.30 4.17 -13.06
C HIS A 1006 -0.90 4.37 -12.48
N THR A 1007 0.08 4.78 -13.30
CA THR A 1007 1.50 4.49 -13.09
C THR A 1007 2.42 5.68 -13.38
N GLU A 1008 3.39 5.96 -12.51
CA GLU A 1008 4.50 6.91 -12.77
C GLU A 1008 5.51 6.37 -13.84
N HIS A 1009 5.33 5.15 -14.33
CA HIS A 1009 6.12 4.62 -15.43
C HIS A 1009 5.52 5.01 -16.80
N CYS A 1010 6.17 5.93 -17.51
CA CYS A 1010 5.80 6.28 -18.88
C CYS A 1010 6.27 5.21 -19.88
N VAL A 1011 5.32 4.41 -20.38
CA VAL A 1011 5.56 3.38 -21.41
C VAL A 1011 5.97 4.04 -22.74
N PHE A 1012 5.39 5.21 -23.04
CA PHE A 1012 5.71 5.99 -24.25
C PHE A 1012 7.17 6.44 -24.24
N ALA A 1013 7.64 7.09 -23.18
CA ALA A 1013 9.03 7.52 -23.05
C ALA A 1013 9.99 6.32 -23.10
N ARG A 1014 9.72 5.25 -22.33
CA ARG A 1014 10.61 4.08 -22.24
C ARG A 1014 10.80 3.35 -23.57
N PHE A 1015 9.75 3.19 -24.39
CA PHE A 1015 9.81 2.30 -25.56
C PHE A 1015 9.69 3.02 -26.91
N LEU A 1016 9.26 4.29 -26.95
CA LEU A 1016 9.18 5.09 -28.17
C LEU A 1016 10.19 6.25 -28.21
N SER A 1017 11.05 6.41 -27.19
CA SER A 1017 12.07 7.45 -27.11
C SER A 1017 13.34 6.97 -26.40
N GLU A 1018 14.43 7.72 -26.57
CA GLU A 1018 15.67 7.58 -25.78
C GLU A 1018 15.65 8.48 -24.53
N GLY A 1019 14.72 9.45 -24.45
CA GLY A 1019 14.58 10.36 -23.31
C GLY A 1019 14.02 9.67 -22.05
N ASP A 1020 14.34 10.24 -20.89
CA ASP A 1020 14.15 9.62 -19.57
C ASP A 1020 12.92 10.17 -18.81
N SER A 1021 12.35 11.30 -19.27
CA SER A 1021 11.20 12.02 -18.67
C SER A 1021 10.38 12.81 -19.71
N TYR A 1022 9.31 13.50 -19.29
CA TYR A 1022 8.55 14.42 -20.18
C TYR A 1022 9.40 15.56 -20.77
N LYS A 1023 10.50 15.94 -20.11
CA LYS A 1023 11.33 17.09 -20.51
C LYS A 1023 12.17 16.81 -21.76
N ASP A 1024 12.39 15.54 -22.07
CA ASP A 1024 13.38 15.06 -23.04
C ASP A 1024 12.89 13.90 -23.91
N CYS A 1025 11.72 13.29 -23.62
CA CYS A 1025 11.19 12.19 -24.44
C CYS A 1025 10.68 12.60 -25.84
N GLY A 1026 10.47 13.90 -26.11
CA GLY A 1026 9.93 14.39 -27.39
C GLY A 1026 8.43 14.12 -27.58
N HIS A 1027 7.69 13.88 -26.49
CA HIS A 1027 6.23 13.71 -26.43
C HIS A 1027 5.64 12.76 -27.50
N PRO A 1028 6.05 11.48 -27.58
CA PRO A 1028 5.47 10.54 -28.55
C PRO A 1028 4.01 10.16 -28.27
N CYS A 1029 3.49 10.41 -27.06
CA CYS A 1029 2.07 10.23 -26.73
C CYS A 1029 1.14 11.16 -27.54
N GLU A 1030 1.56 12.39 -27.84
CA GLU A 1030 0.82 13.37 -28.66
C GLU A 1030 0.60 12.91 -30.12
N ARG A 1031 1.30 11.85 -30.57
CA ARG A 1031 1.34 11.42 -31.99
C ARG A 1031 1.07 9.94 -32.23
N HIS A 1032 1.04 9.10 -31.20
CA HIS A 1032 0.91 7.65 -31.31
C HIS A 1032 -0.12 7.09 -30.33
N ARG A 1033 -1.02 6.24 -30.81
CA ARG A 1033 -1.92 5.44 -29.96
C ARG A 1033 -1.17 4.19 -29.49
N LEU A 1034 -1.21 3.89 -28.19
CA LEU A 1034 -0.47 2.79 -27.59
C LEU A 1034 -1.43 1.82 -26.89
N HIS A 1035 -1.35 0.54 -27.25
CA HIS A 1035 -2.02 -0.55 -26.53
C HIS A 1035 -0.99 -1.57 -26.03
N LEU A 1036 -1.27 -2.19 -24.89
CA LEU A 1036 -0.51 -3.34 -24.38
C LEU A 1036 -1.34 -4.62 -24.59
N ARG A 1037 -0.85 -5.53 -25.44
CA ARG A 1037 -1.53 -6.80 -25.71
C ARG A 1037 -1.16 -7.85 -24.68
N ASP A 1038 -2.14 -8.44 -24.00
CA ASP A 1038 -1.92 -9.48 -22.98
C ASP A 1038 -1.63 -10.87 -23.59
N ASP A 1039 -1.45 -11.88 -22.73
CA ASP A 1039 -1.19 -13.27 -23.11
C ASP A 1039 -2.38 -14.00 -23.77
N LYS A 1040 -3.56 -13.36 -23.83
CA LYS A 1040 -4.79 -13.85 -24.47
C LYS A 1040 -5.13 -13.09 -25.75
N GLY A 1041 -4.35 -12.05 -26.09
CA GLY A 1041 -4.58 -11.20 -27.25
C GLY A 1041 -5.48 -9.98 -27.00
N ALA A 1042 -5.78 -9.65 -25.75
CA ALA A 1042 -6.62 -8.51 -25.40
C ALA A 1042 -5.82 -7.20 -25.38
N ASP A 1043 -6.34 -6.15 -26.02
CA ASP A 1043 -5.62 -4.88 -26.26
C ASP A 1043 -5.95 -3.82 -25.20
N HIS A 1044 -5.03 -3.60 -24.27
CA HIS A 1044 -5.19 -2.63 -23.19
C HIS A 1044 -4.74 -1.23 -23.61
N LEU A 1045 -5.68 -0.32 -23.88
CA LEU A 1045 -5.35 1.09 -24.19
C LEU A 1045 -4.51 1.71 -23.07
N VAL A 1046 -3.47 2.45 -23.47
CA VAL A 1046 -2.61 3.23 -22.58
C VAL A 1046 -2.68 4.70 -22.97
N LEU A 1047 -3.04 5.56 -22.03
CA LEU A 1047 -3.03 7.02 -22.19
C LEU A 1047 -2.05 7.64 -21.19
N ALA A 1048 -1.34 8.70 -21.60
CA ALA A 1048 -0.54 9.53 -20.70
C ALA A 1048 -1.39 10.67 -20.10
N ASP A 1049 -0.89 11.30 -19.03
CA ASP A 1049 -1.32 12.64 -18.60
C ASP A 1049 -0.14 13.63 -18.62
N MET A 1050 -0.40 14.91 -18.34
CA MET A 1050 0.59 16.00 -18.38
C MET A 1050 1.84 15.82 -17.49
N GLY A 1051 1.85 14.86 -16.57
CA GLY A 1051 3.04 14.46 -15.79
C GLY A 1051 3.82 13.29 -16.39
N CYS A 1052 3.46 12.81 -17.59
CA CYS A 1052 3.87 11.52 -18.15
C CYS A 1052 3.45 10.28 -17.31
N ARG A 1053 2.40 10.41 -16.49
CA ARG A 1053 1.79 9.27 -15.79
C ARG A 1053 0.89 8.50 -16.76
N ASN A 1054 1.10 7.19 -16.86
CA ASN A 1054 0.29 6.34 -17.74
C ASN A 1054 -0.92 5.76 -17.01
N THR A 1055 -2.09 5.81 -17.64
CA THR A 1055 -3.28 5.03 -17.24
C THR A 1055 -3.50 3.93 -18.26
N VAL A 1056 -3.55 2.68 -17.78
CA VAL A 1056 -3.81 1.49 -18.59
C VAL A 1056 -5.24 1.02 -18.32
N PHE A 1057 -6.05 0.88 -19.36
CA PHE A 1057 -7.45 0.46 -19.24
C PHE A 1057 -7.63 -1.03 -19.56
N ASN A 1058 -8.66 -1.66 -19.01
CA ASN A 1058 -9.02 -3.03 -19.36
C ASN A 1058 -9.49 -3.08 -20.82
N ALA A 1059 -8.98 -3.99 -21.64
CA ALA A 1059 -9.44 -4.17 -23.03
C ALA A 1059 -10.96 -4.42 -23.12
N LYS A 1060 -11.51 -5.07 -22.10
CA LYS A 1060 -12.91 -5.48 -22.02
C LYS A 1060 -13.74 -4.54 -21.14
N ALA A 1061 -14.93 -4.17 -21.62
CA ALA A 1061 -15.85 -3.27 -20.92
C ALA A 1061 -16.57 -3.96 -19.74
N GLN A 1062 -16.81 -3.19 -18.69
CA GLN A 1062 -17.68 -3.51 -17.55
C GLN A 1062 -19.03 -2.79 -17.72
N SER A 1063 -20.13 -3.54 -17.59
CA SER A 1063 -21.50 -3.02 -17.66
C SER A 1063 -22.33 -3.41 -16.44
N GLY A 1064 -22.87 -2.40 -15.76
CA GLY A 1064 -23.82 -2.53 -14.66
C GLY A 1064 -25.27 -2.69 -15.11
N VAL A 1065 -25.55 -2.92 -16.40
CA VAL A 1065 -26.92 -2.80 -16.99
C VAL A 1065 -27.97 -3.67 -16.29
N PHE A 1066 -27.62 -4.87 -15.81
CA PHE A 1066 -28.53 -5.74 -15.08
C PHE A 1066 -28.81 -5.28 -13.64
N HIS A 1067 -27.93 -4.46 -13.06
CA HIS A 1067 -27.99 -4.00 -11.67
C HIS A 1067 -28.61 -2.60 -11.50
N LEU A 1068 -28.74 -1.83 -12.60
CA LEU A 1068 -29.29 -0.46 -12.61
C LEU A 1068 -30.55 -0.31 -11.76
N ARG A 1069 -31.56 -1.18 -11.97
CA ARG A 1069 -32.84 -1.09 -11.26
C ARG A 1069 -32.71 -1.29 -9.74
N ASP A 1070 -31.77 -2.09 -9.28
CA ASP A 1070 -31.58 -2.31 -7.84
C ASP A 1070 -30.76 -1.19 -7.18
N LEU A 1071 -29.81 -0.60 -7.91
CA LEU A 1071 -29.11 0.62 -7.47
C LEU A 1071 -30.08 1.81 -7.37
N LEU A 1072 -30.96 2.00 -8.36
CA LEU A 1072 -32.01 3.04 -8.33
C LEU A 1072 -33.01 2.83 -7.18
N ARG A 1073 -33.36 1.58 -6.86
CA ARG A 1073 -34.17 1.25 -5.66
C ARG A 1073 -33.44 1.57 -4.36
N ALA A 1074 -32.15 1.29 -4.29
CA ALA A 1074 -31.34 1.49 -3.09
C ALA A 1074 -31.05 2.97 -2.76
N GLY A 1075 -31.15 3.86 -3.75
CA GLY A 1075 -31.12 5.30 -3.54
C GLY A 1075 -30.46 6.11 -4.65
N PHE A 1076 -29.64 5.49 -5.51
CA PHE A 1076 -28.88 6.19 -6.56
C PHE A 1076 -29.79 7.01 -7.47
N ARG A 1077 -29.38 8.24 -7.82
CA ARG A 1077 -30.09 9.11 -8.79
C ARG A 1077 -29.22 9.55 -9.96
N THR A 1078 -27.94 9.18 -9.99
CA THR A 1078 -27.06 9.43 -11.14
C THR A 1078 -26.49 8.14 -11.70
N VAL A 1079 -26.51 8.02 -13.03
CA VAL A 1079 -25.85 6.95 -13.80
C VAL A 1079 -24.80 7.57 -14.72
N ARG A 1080 -23.57 7.06 -14.67
CA ARG A 1080 -22.44 7.47 -15.52
C ARG A 1080 -22.11 6.38 -16.54
N VAL A 1081 -21.98 6.80 -17.80
CA VAL A 1081 -21.35 6.04 -18.88
C VAL A 1081 -19.96 6.63 -19.11
N GLU A 1082 -18.91 5.82 -19.10
CA GLU A 1082 -17.55 6.26 -19.43
C GLU A 1082 -17.07 5.64 -20.74
N LEU A 1083 -16.68 6.51 -21.67
CA LEU A 1083 -16.03 6.14 -22.92
C LEU A 1083 -14.51 6.11 -22.70
N VAL A 1084 -13.83 5.16 -23.33
CA VAL A 1084 -12.38 4.99 -23.31
C VAL A 1084 -11.84 4.78 -24.72
N ASP A 1085 -12.10 3.62 -25.33
CA ASP A 1085 -11.59 3.27 -26.67
C ASP A 1085 -12.71 3.26 -27.72
N GLU A 1086 -13.96 3.45 -27.31
CA GLU A 1086 -15.15 3.47 -28.16
C GLU A 1086 -15.14 4.63 -29.17
N ALA A 1087 -15.41 4.29 -30.42
CA ALA A 1087 -15.48 5.24 -31.53
C ALA A 1087 -16.69 6.20 -31.41
N PRO A 1088 -16.62 7.41 -31.99
CA PRO A 1088 -17.68 8.43 -31.91
C PRO A 1088 -19.07 7.94 -32.35
N GLU A 1089 -19.13 7.01 -33.30
CA GLU A 1089 -20.35 6.42 -33.86
C GLU A 1089 -21.10 5.55 -32.83
N ALA A 1090 -20.39 4.97 -31.87
CA ALA A 1090 -20.98 4.13 -30.82
C ALA A 1090 -21.66 4.94 -29.70
N VAL A 1091 -21.31 6.22 -29.54
CA VAL A 1091 -21.71 7.06 -28.41
C VAL A 1091 -23.23 7.21 -28.30
N ALA A 1092 -23.90 7.65 -29.37
CA ALA A 1092 -25.34 7.90 -29.34
C ALA A 1092 -26.18 6.60 -29.16
N PRO A 1093 -25.93 5.49 -29.91
CA PRO A 1093 -26.68 4.25 -29.71
C PRO A 1093 -26.44 3.59 -28.34
N LEU A 1094 -25.24 3.76 -27.75
CA LEU A 1094 -24.94 3.32 -26.39
C LEU A 1094 -25.74 4.13 -25.37
N LEU A 1095 -25.76 5.46 -25.47
CA LEU A 1095 -26.48 6.34 -24.55
C LEU A 1095 -28.01 6.16 -24.62
N GLU A 1096 -28.59 6.07 -25.81
CA GLU A 1096 -30.02 5.71 -25.95
C GLU A 1096 -30.29 4.30 -25.40
N GLY A 1097 -29.35 3.36 -25.57
CA GLY A 1097 -29.43 2.03 -24.99
C GLY A 1097 -29.54 2.04 -23.46
N TYR A 1098 -28.70 2.81 -22.77
CA TYR A 1098 -28.77 2.96 -21.31
C TYR A 1098 -30.03 3.73 -20.87
N ARG A 1099 -30.39 4.81 -21.58
CA ARG A 1099 -31.65 5.55 -21.37
C ARG A 1099 -32.87 4.65 -21.46
N ASP A 1100 -32.94 3.80 -22.48
CA ASP A 1100 -34.07 2.88 -22.67
C ASP A 1100 -34.15 1.79 -21.62
N VAL A 1101 -33.03 1.35 -21.04
CA VAL A 1101 -33.06 0.41 -19.90
C VAL A 1101 -33.53 1.12 -18.63
N ILE A 1102 -33.04 2.33 -18.34
CA ILE A 1102 -33.47 3.15 -17.18
C ILE A 1102 -34.97 3.46 -17.28
N LEU A 1103 -35.46 3.86 -18.46
CA LEU A 1103 -36.86 4.14 -18.75
C LEU A 1103 -37.69 2.88 -19.04
N GLY A 1104 -37.17 1.66 -18.84
CA GLY A 1104 -37.90 0.41 -19.05
C GLY A 1104 -38.51 0.22 -20.45
N ARG A 1105 -37.93 0.85 -21.48
CA ARG A 1105 -38.28 0.73 -22.90
C ARG A 1105 -37.53 -0.42 -23.60
N ARG A 1106 -36.33 -0.77 -23.12
CA ARG A 1106 -35.47 -1.87 -23.64
C ARG A 1106 -35.09 -2.84 -22.51
N GLY A 1107 -34.92 -4.12 -22.84
CA GLY A 1107 -34.42 -5.11 -21.87
C GLY A 1107 -32.91 -4.96 -21.63
N PRO A 1108 -32.41 -5.18 -20.41
CA PRO A 1108 -30.98 -5.08 -20.12
C PRO A 1108 -30.14 -6.08 -20.93
N GLY A 1109 -30.69 -7.26 -21.22
CA GLY A 1109 -30.08 -8.26 -22.11
C GLY A 1109 -30.01 -7.84 -23.58
N ASP A 1110 -30.84 -6.89 -24.03
CA ASP A 1110 -30.80 -6.35 -25.40
C ASP A 1110 -29.70 -5.29 -25.55
N LEU A 1111 -29.43 -4.53 -24.48
CA LEU A 1111 -28.27 -3.65 -24.42
C LEU A 1111 -26.99 -4.45 -24.28
N TRP A 1112 -26.95 -5.43 -23.37
CA TRP A 1112 -25.80 -6.32 -23.19
C TRP A 1112 -25.32 -6.96 -24.50
N ARG A 1113 -26.24 -7.50 -25.32
CA ARG A 1113 -25.90 -8.06 -26.63
C ARG A 1113 -25.27 -7.06 -27.60
N TYR A 1114 -25.66 -5.79 -27.54
CA TYR A 1114 -25.05 -4.72 -28.33
C TYR A 1114 -23.66 -4.34 -27.79
N LEU A 1115 -23.52 -4.17 -26.47
CA LEU A 1115 -22.23 -3.91 -25.82
C LEU A 1115 -21.21 -5.03 -26.08
N SER A 1116 -21.66 -6.29 -26.14
CA SER A 1116 -20.83 -7.44 -26.53
C SER A 1116 -20.28 -7.38 -27.96
N THR A 1117 -20.80 -6.51 -28.82
CA THR A 1117 -20.38 -6.37 -30.23
C THR A 1117 -19.64 -5.07 -30.54
N LEU A 1118 -19.38 -4.23 -29.53
CA LEU A 1118 -18.60 -3.00 -29.72
C LEU A 1118 -17.13 -3.35 -29.98
N PRO A 1119 -16.51 -2.81 -31.05
CA PRO A 1119 -15.08 -2.92 -31.28
C PRO A 1119 -14.31 -1.90 -30.43
N ASP A 1120 -13.07 -2.25 -30.09
CA ASP A 1120 -12.04 -1.30 -29.70
C ASP A 1120 -11.56 -0.45 -30.91
N ALA A 1121 -10.61 0.46 -30.69
CA ALA A 1121 -10.10 1.31 -31.78
C ALA A 1121 -9.20 0.58 -32.80
N ASN A 1122 -8.84 -0.68 -32.53
CA ASN A 1122 -8.14 -1.56 -33.46
C ASN A 1122 -9.12 -2.46 -34.26
N GLY A 1123 -10.43 -2.35 -34.00
CA GLY A 1123 -11.49 -3.15 -34.63
C GLY A 1123 -11.84 -4.45 -33.88
N ASN A 1124 -11.24 -4.71 -32.71
CA ASN A 1124 -11.39 -5.96 -31.96
C ASN A 1124 -12.53 -5.87 -30.94
N ALA A 1125 -13.53 -6.75 -31.06
CA ALA A 1125 -14.62 -6.84 -30.09
C ALA A 1125 -14.24 -7.74 -28.90
N HIS A 1126 -13.64 -7.17 -27.86
CA HIS A 1126 -13.32 -7.89 -26.60
C HIS A 1126 -14.58 -8.26 -25.77
N GLY A 1127 -15.72 -7.68 -26.12
CA GLY A 1127 -17.02 -7.90 -25.50
C GLY A 1127 -17.21 -7.17 -24.17
N VAL A 1128 -18.19 -7.61 -23.39
CA VAL A 1128 -18.56 -7.00 -22.10
C VAL A 1128 -18.69 -8.08 -21.01
N ASP A 1129 -18.48 -7.69 -19.75
CA ASP A 1129 -19.00 -8.42 -18.59
C ASP A 1129 -19.42 -7.44 -17.48
N ALA A 1130 -19.73 -7.94 -16.28
CA ALA A 1130 -20.14 -7.12 -15.15
C ALA A 1130 -18.96 -6.69 -14.26
N GLY A 1131 -17.74 -7.17 -14.54
CA GLY A 1131 -16.52 -6.91 -13.79
C GLY A 1131 -16.72 -6.94 -12.28
N SER A 1132 -16.36 -5.84 -11.62
CA SER A 1132 -16.50 -5.69 -10.17
C SER A 1132 -17.94 -5.59 -9.66
N LEU A 1133 -18.91 -5.25 -10.52
CA LEU A 1133 -20.32 -5.10 -10.11
C LEU A 1133 -21.02 -6.45 -9.86
N ALA A 1134 -20.49 -7.54 -10.42
CA ALA A 1134 -20.96 -8.89 -10.14
C ALA A 1134 -20.70 -9.24 -8.66
N PRO A 1135 -21.61 -9.97 -7.98
CA PRO A 1135 -21.38 -10.48 -6.62
C PRO A 1135 -20.39 -11.65 -6.64
N ALA A 1136 -19.13 -11.35 -6.93
CA ALA A 1136 -18.01 -12.29 -6.81
C ALA A 1136 -17.58 -12.33 -5.34
N GLN A 1137 -17.67 -13.51 -4.71
CA GLN A 1137 -17.08 -13.70 -3.39
C GLN A 1137 -15.54 -13.59 -3.52
N GLU A 1138 -14.93 -12.69 -2.75
CA GLU A 1138 -13.47 -12.59 -2.66
C GLU A 1138 -12.88 -13.98 -2.38
N ARG A 1139 -11.79 -14.35 -3.07
CA ARG A 1139 -11.20 -15.68 -2.91
C ARG A 1139 -10.82 -15.92 -1.44
N ALA A 1140 -11.49 -16.89 -0.82
CA ALA A 1140 -11.23 -17.28 0.56
C ALA A 1140 -9.73 -17.55 0.77
N ARG A 1141 -9.18 -17.08 1.89
CA ARG A 1141 -7.73 -17.07 2.14
C ARG A 1141 -7.08 -18.46 2.01
N GLY A 1142 -7.79 -19.52 2.38
CA GLY A 1142 -7.36 -20.93 2.21
C GLY A 1142 -7.30 -21.43 0.76
N ALA A 1143 -7.97 -20.77 -0.19
CA ALA A 1143 -7.94 -21.09 -1.62
C ALA A 1143 -6.79 -20.37 -2.38
N MET A 1144 -6.09 -19.44 -1.74
CA MET A 1144 -4.90 -18.80 -2.33
C MET A 1144 -3.65 -19.66 -2.10
N LYS A 1145 -2.83 -19.85 -3.15
CA LYS A 1145 -1.55 -20.57 -3.02
C LYS A 1145 -0.65 -19.83 -2.01
N PRO A 1146 -0.24 -20.48 -0.89
CA PRO A 1146 0.60 -19.86 0.13
C PRO A 1146 1.99 -19.54 -0.42
N THR A 1147 2.69 -18.59 0.22
CA THR A 1147 4.09 -18.28 -0.10
C THR A 1147 5.03 -19.39 0.36
N ALA A 1148 6.22 -19.46 -0.24
CA ALA A 1148 7.26 -20.42 0.17
C ALA A 1148 7.65 -20.24 1.66
N ALA A 1149 7.71 -18.99 2.14
CA ALA A 1149 7.95 -18.67 3.55
C ALA A 1149 6.82 -19.21 4.45
N ALA A 1150 5.55 -18.97 4.11
CA ALA A 1150 4.41 -19.49 4.87
C ALA A 1150 4.30 -21.03 4.83
N LEU A 1151 4.73 -21.68 3.74
CA LEU A 1151 4.83 -23.14 3.65
C LEU A 1151 5.91 -23.69 4.59
N LYS A 1152 7.11 -23.09 4.59
CA LYS A 1152 8.23 -23.49 5.45
C LYS A 1152 7.86 -23.32 6.93
N GLN A 1153 7.30 -22.16 7.32
CA GLN A 1153 6.82 -21.91 8.68
C GLN A 1153 5.74 -22.93 9.13
N ARG A 1154 4.85 -23.37 8.23
CA ARG A 1154 3.84 -24.41 8.54
C ARG A 1154 4.45 -25.81 8.73
N GLN A 1155 5.57 -26.10 8.07
CA GLN A 1155 6.32 -27.35 8.26
C GLN A 1155 7.11 -27.33 9.58
N GLU A 1156 7.67 -26.18 9.94
CA GLU A 1156 8.42 -25.97 11.19
C GLU A 1156 7.49 -25.90 12.42
N ALA A 1157 6.27 -25.38 12.29
CA ALA A 1157 5.28 -25.27 13.36
C ALA A 1157 4.54 -26.58 13.71
N HIS A 1158 4.86 -27.70 13.04
CA HIS A 1158 4.40 -29.03 13.45
C HIS A 1158 5.55 -29.78 14.15
N PRO A 1159 5.59 -29.82 15.49
CA PRO A 1159 6.52 -30.72 16.18
C PRO A 1159 6.22 -32.16 15.74
N PRO A 1160 7.24 -33.02 15.57
CA PRO A 1160 7.02 -34.42 15.24
C PRO A 1160 6.16 -35.06 16.33
N ARG A 1161 5.00 -35.62 15.94
CA ARG A 1161 4.12 -36.34 16.88
C ARG A 1161 4.95 -37.38 17.64
N PRO A 1162 4.76 -37.53 18.98
CA PRO A 1162 5.49 -38.53 19.74
C PRO A 1162 5.28 -39.90 19.09
N GLN A 1163 6.39 -40.52 18.68
CA GLN A 1163 6.34 -41.77 17.94
C GLN A 1163 5.68 -42.84 18.80
N THR A 1164 4.62 -43.46 18.29
CA THR A 1164 4.04 -44.64 18.92
C THR A 1164 5.09 -45.76 18.98
N GLN A 1165 5.00 -46.65 19.96
CA GLN A 1165 6.04 -47.67 20.23
C GLN A 1165 6.39 -48.56 19.01
N GLN A 1166 5.48 -48.69 18.04
CA GLN A 1166 5.75 -49.35 16.75
C GLN A 1166 6.82 -48.63 15.89
N GLY A 1167 6.91 -47.30 15.95
CA GLY A 1167 7.92 -46.52 15.24
C GLY A 1167 9.33 -46.70 15.82
N GLN A 1168 9.44 -46.84 17.16
CA GLN A 1168 10.72 -47.10 17.82
C GLN A 1168 11.28 -48.47 17.43
N ALA A 1169 10.44 -49.51 17.35
CA ALA A 1169 10.85 -50.83 16.89
C ALA A 1169 11.41 -50.84 15.45
N GLN A 1170 10.80 -50.06 14.53
CA GLN A 1170 11.31 -49.91 13.17
C GLN A 1170 12.62 -49.11 13.13
N ALA A 1171 12.73 -48.02 13.89
CA ALA A 1171 13.94 -47.21 13.96
C ALA A 1171 15.14 -47.98 14.58
N GLN A 1172 14.88 -48.91 15.49
CA GLN A 1172 15.91 -49.79 16.06
C GLN A 1172 16.35 -50.87 15.05
N GLY A 1173 15.40 -51.50 14.35
CA GLY A 1173 15.68 -52.49 13.30
C GLY A 1173 16.41 -51.93 12.07
N LEU A 1174 16.31 -50.63 11.77
CA LEU A 1174 17.18 -49.98 10.78
C LEU A 1174 18.62 -49.82 11.28
N ARG A 1175 18.83 -49.31 12.50
CA ARG A 1175 20.17 -49.12 13.09
C ARG A 1175 20.95 -50.43 13.21
N GLU A 1176 20.26 -51.53 13.54
CA GLU A 1176 20.87 -52.87 13.56
C GLU A 1176 21.25 -53.40 12.16
N ARG A 1177 20.58 -52.94 11.09
CA ARG A 1177 20.97 -53.24 9.70
C ARG A 1177 22.14 -52.37 9.23
N GLU A 1178 22.15 -51.08 9.58
CA GLU A 1178 23.25 -50.17 9.29
C GLU A 1178 24.54 -50.60 10.00
N ALA A 1179 24.45 -50.99 11.28
CA ALA A 1179 25.57 -51.55 12.05
C ALA A 1179 26.11 -52.87 11.48
N ARG A 1180 25.26 -53.67 10.80
CA ARG A 1180 25.69 -54.89 10.09
C ARG A 1180 26.31 -54.63 8.72
N GLN A 1181 26.05 -53.47 8.10
CA GLN A 1181 26.72 -53.06 6.86
C GLN A 1181 28.09 -52.39 7.14
N GLN A 1182 28.27 -51.76 8.30
CA GLN A 1182 29.54 -51.18 8.74
C GLN A 1182 30.39 -52.22 9.48
N GLY A 1183 30.94 -53.18 8.74
CA GLY A 1183 31.63 -54.36 9.29
C GLY A 1183 32.74 -54.05 10.31
N LYS A 1184 32.46 -54.34 11.58
CA LYS A 1184 33.45 -54.34 12.68
C LYS A 1184 33.34 -55.67 13.47
N PRO A 1185 34.44 -56.40 13.68
CA PRO A 1185 34.47 -57.54 14.61
C PRO A 1185 34.43 -57.05 16.07
N GLY A 1186 34.08 -57.92 17.02
CA GLY A 1186 33.89 -57.54 18.43
C GLY A 1186 34.41 -58.55 19.45
N ALA A 1187 34.10 -58.29 20.73
CA ALA A 1187 34.29 -59.16 21.88
C ALA A 1187 33.07 -58.95 22.80
N GLU A 1188 32.27 -59.94 23.22
CA GLU A 1188 32.55 -61.16 24.03
C GLU A 1188 32.53 -60.94 25.56
N ARG A 1189 31.43 -61.41 26.18
CA ARG A 1189 31.28 -62.04 27.52
C ARG A 1189 31.62 -61.24 28.80
N GLN A 1190 30.61 -61.04 29.66
CA GLN A 1190 30.34 -61.80 30.92
C GLN A 1190 29.02 -61.30 31.58
N ARG A 1191 28.13 -62.19 32.10
CA ARG A 1191 27.83 -62.51 33.54
C ARG A 1191 27.37 -61.30 34.40
N GLU A 1192 26.42 -61.39 35.35
CA GLU A 1192 25.67 -62.52 35.94
C GLU A 1192 24.39 -62.02 36.71
N ARG A 1193 23.44 -62.92 37.03
CA ARG A 1193 22.41 -62.82 38.14
C ARG A 1193 21.38 -61.66 38.03
N GLU A 1194 20.22 -61.62 38.72
CA GLU A 1194 19.50 -62.58 39.59
C GLU A 1194 17.95 -62.36 39.51
N GLN A 1195 17.15 -63.31 40.02
CA GLN A 1195 15.69 -63.17 40.31
C GLN A 1195 15.51 -62.96 41.83
N PRO A 1196 14.43 -62.31 42.36
CA PRO A 1196 13.00 -62.67 42.19
C PRO A 1196 12.07 -61.41 42.05
N ALA A 1197 10.72 -61.43 42.13
CA ALA A 1197 9.76 -62.37 42.76
C ALA A 1197 8.34 -62.43 42.13
N ARG A 1198 7.50 -63.29 42.73
CA ARG A 1198 6.11 -63.69 42.37
C ARG A 1198 5.08 -62.62 42.84
N ALA A 1199 3.98 -62.33 42.13
CA ALA A 1199 2.69 -63.08 41.98
C ALA A 1199 1.88 -63.20 43.30
N PRO A 1200 0.56 -63.55 43.33
CA PRO A 1200 -0.39 -63.92 42.26
C PRO A 1200 -1.53 -62.86 42.10
N ARG A 1201 -2.53 -62.90 41.20
CA ARG A 1201 -3.46 -63.94 40.67
C ARG A 1201 -4.50 -64.46 41.67
N GLU A 1202 -5.76 -64.16 41.42
CA GLU A 1202 -6.97 -64.99 41.62
C GLU A 1202 -8.14 -64.21 40.96
N GLU A 1203 -9.28 -64.76 40.57
CA GLU A 1203 -9.71 -66.01 39.91
C GLU A 1203 -11.24 -65.85 39.74
N GLN A 1204 -11.76 -66.27 38.58
CA GLN A 1204 -13.10 -66.88 38.33
C GLN A 1204 -14.40 -66.27 38.94
N GLY A 1205 -15.51 -66.11 38.20
CA GLY A 1205 -15.77 -66.38 36.78
C GLY A 1205 -17.27 -66.48 36.42
N ARG A 1206 -17.55 -66.99 35.20
CA ARG A 1206 -18.86 -67.42 34.63
C ARG A 1206 -19.93 -66.34 34.30
N ARG A 1207 -20.77 -66.72 33.32
CA ARG A 1207 -21.90 -66.02 32.66
C ARG A 1207 -23.25 -66.48 33.31
N PRO A 1208 -24.50 -66.06 32.91
CA PRO A 1208 -24.92 -65.27 31.72
C PRO A 1208 -26.12 -64.27 31.88
N ARG A 1209 -26.45 -63.59 30.76
CA ARG A 1209 -27.77 -63.06 30.30
C ARG A 1209 -28.89 -62.75 31.32
N ALA A 1210 -29.41 -61.50 31.33
CA ALA A 1210 -30.69 -61.08 30.69
C ALA A 1210 -31.31 -59.76 31.24
N ALA A 1211 -32.22 -59.16 30.45
CA ALA A 1211 -33.34 -58.28 30.81
C ALA A 1211 -33.12 -56.86 31.41
N GLN A 1212 -33.72 -55.86 30.73
CA GLN A 1212 -34.27 -54.59 31.26
C GLN A 1212 -35.52 -54.89 32.14
N PRO A 1213 -36.02 -54.03 33.08
CA PRO A 1213 -36.64 -52.72 32.73
C PRO A 1213 -36.77 -51.59 33.81
N GLN A 1214 -37.11 -50.36 33.35
CA GLN A 1214 -38.07 -49.37 33.94
C GLN A 1214 -37.92 -48.85 35.42
N GLN A 1215 -38.54 -47.74 35.89
CA GLN A 1215 -39.00 -46.46 35.29
C GLN A 1215 -39.18 -45.34 36.38
N LYS A 1216 -39.09 -44.06 35.95
CA LYS A 1216 -39.81 -42.83 36.38
C LYS A 1216 -40.27 -42.58 37.84
N SER A 1217 -39.97 -41.36 38.29
CA SER A 1217 -40.86 -40.39 38.97
C SER A 1217 -40.23 -38.98 38.75
N SER A 1218 -40.86 -37.86 38.32
CA SER A 1218 -42.11 -37.11 38.62
C SER A 1218 -41.72 -35.72 39.22
N GLN A 1219 -42.38 -34.57 39.03
CA GLN A 1219 -43.56 -34.14 38.23
C GLN A 1219 -43.58 -32.58 38.13
N GLY A 1220 -44.03 -31.97 37.02
CA GLY A 1220 -45.33 -31.24 36.92
C GLY A 1220 -45.11 -29.71 36.70
N ARG A 1221 -45.95 -28.89 36.05
CA ARG A 1221 -47.29 -28.93 35.38
C ARG A 1221 -47.26 -27.90 34.20
N GLY A 1222 -48.22 -27.74 33.26
CA GLY A 1222 -49.42 -28.49 32.86
C GLY A 1222 -50.57 -27.60 32.32
N GLN A 1223 -51.19 -27.97 31.17
CA GLN A 1223 -52.42 -27.42 30.52
C GLN A 1223 -52.29 -26.08 29.72
N GLY A 1224 -53.02 -25.84 28.60
CA GLY A 1224 -53.83 -26.76 27.76
C GLY A 1224 -54.70 -26.08 26.65
N GLN A 1225 -55.11 -26.87 25.63
CA GLN A 1225 -56.14 -26.61 24.57
C GLN A 1225 -55.85 -25.54 23.48
N GLY A 1226 -56.31 -25.65 22.20
CA GLY A 1226 -56.90 -26.80 21.48
C GLY A 1226 -57.46 -26.48 20.05
N GLN A 1227 -57.45 -27.48 19.14
CA GLN A 1227 -58.17 -27.59 17.83
C GLN A 1227 -57.79 -26.60 16.68
N GLY A 1228 -57.82 -26.97 15.38
CA GLY A 1228 -58.08 -28.27 14.72
C GLY A 1228 -57.92 -28.24 13.17
N GLN A 1229 -58.10 -29.42 12.54
CA GLN A 1229 -58.53 -29.76 11.14
C GLN A 1229 -58.24 -28.80 9.94
N GLY A 1230 -57.85 -29.23 8.73
CA GLY A 1230 -57.56 -30.58 8.20
C GLY A 1230 -57.53 -30.65 6.65
N GLN A 1231 -57.54 -31.87 6.10
CA GLN A 1231 -57.74 -32.27 4.67
C GLN A 1231 -56.61 -32.16 3.62
N ALA A 1232 -56.64 -33.17 2.75
CA ALA A 1232 -56.06 -33.33 1.40
C ALA A 1232 -57.11 -34.19 0.61
N PRO A 1233 -56.89 -34.78 -0.60
CA PRO A 1233 -55.84 -34.61 -1.62
C PRO A 1233 -56.46 -34.40 -3.05
N GLN A 1234 -55.67 -34.54 -4.14
CA GLN A 1234 -56.08 -35.36 -5.30
C GLN A 1234 -54.93 -35.75 -6.25
N GLN A 1235 -55.23 -36.63 -7.23
CA GLN A 1235 -54.27 -37.35 -8.09
C GLN A 1235 -54.56 -37.17 -9.60
N ARG A 1236 -53.54 -37.34 -10.45
CA ARG A 1236 -53.50 -38.12 -11.72
C ARG A 1236 -52.04 -38.09 -12.23
N GLN A 1237 -51.30 -39.20 -12.36
CA GLN A 1237 -51.45 -40.43 -13.16
C GLN A 1237 -50.98 -40.31 -14.62
N GLY A 1238 -50.20 -41.32 -15.06
CA GLY A 1238 -49.62 -41.47 -16.40
C GLY A 1238 -48.17 -40.97 -16.51
N GLY A 1239 -47.17 -41.74 -16.96
CA GLY A 1239 -47.15 -43.18 -17.27
C GLY A 1239 -46.24 -43.51 -18.47
N GLY A 1240 -45.07 -44.12 -18.25
CA GLY A 1240 -44.16 -44.55 -19.33
C GLY A 1240 -42.90 -45.24 -18.80
N ARG A 1241 -42.47 -46.33 -19.45
CA ARG A 1241 -41.25 -47.11 -19.14
C ARG A 1241 -40.27 -47.05 -20.32
N GLY A 1242 -38.97 -47.22 -20.06
CA GLY A 1242 -38.08 -47.88 -21.02
C GLY A 1242 -36.65 -47.34 -21.13
N GLY A 1243 -35.65 -48.18 -20.77
CA GLY A 1243 -34.23 -48.00 -21.10
C GLY A 1243 -33.48 -46.91 -20.30
N GLY A 1244 -32.26 -47.09 -19.81
CA GLY A 1244 -31.37 -48.26 -19.86
C GLY A 1244 -30.19 -48.05 -20.80
N GLY A 1245 -29.05 -47.59 -20.26
CA GLY A 1245 -27.81 -47.40 -21.02
C GLY A 1245 -26.74 -46.69 -20.19
N ALA A 1246 -25.74 -47.42 -19.70
CA ALA A 1246 -24.54 -46.83 -19.11
C ALA A 1246 -23.49 -46.58 -20.19
N GLY A 1247 -22.72 -45.51 -20.09
CA GLY A 1247 -21.69 -45.16 -21.09
C GLY A 1247 -20.64 -44.20 -20.52
N THR A 1248 -19.45 -44.72 -20.24
CA THR A 1248 -18.28 -43.94 -19.81
C THR A 1248 -17.65 -43.19 -20.99
N GLY A 1249 -17.15 -41.98 -20.77
CA GLY A 1249 -16.38 -41.26 -21.79
C GLY A 1249 -15.72 -39.98 -21.28
N ARG A 1250 -14.39 -40.00 -21.12
CA ARG A 1250 -13.59 -38.77 -20.98
C ARG A 1250 -13.22 -38.24 -22.37
N ARG A 1251 -13.37 -36.94 -22.58
CA ARG A 1251 -12.27 -36.06 -22.99
C ARG A 1251 -12.58 -34.61 -22.67
#